data_AF-A0A9P4MUL6-F1
#
_entry.id   AF-A0A9P4MUL6-F1
#
_cell.length_a   1.000
_cell.length_b   1.000
_cell.length_c   1.000
_cell.angle_alpha   90.00
_cell.angle_beta   90.00
_cell.angle_gamma   90.00
#
_symmetry.space_group_name_H-M   'P 1'
#
loop_
_entity.id
_entity.type
_entity.pdbx_description
1 polymer ?
#
loop_
_entity_poly.entity_id
_entity_poly.type
_entity_poly.pdbx_seq_one_letter_code
_entity_poly.pdbx_strand_id
1 'polypeptide(L)'
;MAKRTAFEADSKTGHETRNLKRQRVENPEEHKPDASISTPEQVVSARQLQNALVFDQGAAAGFRSGLFLLKSFLDSIQYSDDKDDLPRKRAILREYLESQKKKEPEDRDVTLVPNLIQAWDYAAETNFDALLSQVTGVLALLVKVLASDSQFLELGNILCKTILQPSVARRLNRSLSAAPSKGNVISPALRLLTEITNFNEGSHAKAVYAKRDFTLEPKILTRNLELGKDRAEDKAVDQRKPSIRMQAIKYLLSHIRHQDEIAKIEILSNYSIVKVLFEHLHADPAYLIVEVFNVLKHHVFLDKTIPRQAKSRILSGKILSHIATVYRYHIPEESLSEGHKSPDVAAHEFLMMVCTSPALGVVLPSHGFYPHLREGEDMDVVMEDAADFGTDLYLDSTDVMTGHVRVRNSVLSDFLQTLRPYAHTLQQELVLAIFKASPELVADYFIRKEAFNYDPNLTSTWIGYSALLYQTIELPVPKFLGQKRGYSNIPPPTSVVIQSILPQPLTQDDLTKCLNHNSELISFFAIRVLIVAFHKLRSVLNEFKKASLTKSKLWEQATQRLISQFCQRCPTMKSVRLALSRTHATMKPMKREAFTRMVRLYFEILPQVALEEKFDVTILLCNALAEADKPADSSEDKALHILEVEHWVKIARHYPAMRWWQKHKTLQYSPFMMLLKLVATSTAGHSHAGIKSLLISILRDHDMLQMVTKPTALDALLASLHESCESSRPSPLVLEFVDDCCARYVKAPIKYADELDKLRAEKASDDHVYGSITPLLMTLVEQWPFKGGSASKDGPGEPIAHWLSKFLFLLKWVGEDVILLEGARDSLLSVADKAYQDILKDSFLWKMGKEKAKEALKAVSDAQPAEEPQLADATNAPTRSRDVMTADLELPPSEDKKHTGLNRWRNHELEENIEDGNIGDLLLCLSSEHREIRLQAVTNIKKLMASIENSEFLQLKLLLGEAVETARPVVDESPLPYVASVFAARAVSIVVDPTHFMFGKVNKLLIKRPSWTVENLPRYFAANIIRNEPEQNDSYHKEVEWLVDYLIDCLRTTEDMEIFRNRSIFERVLTYYASSVCSISSKEKIVRLLFRGAAVGGSTTLITRCAVLSWIQMRLAQRDHRAPMLRQLAARLYETCDKERVEEWSNGKAKESIAVLESVATQA
;
A
#
# COMPACT_ATOMS: atom_id res chain seq x y z
N MET A 1 4.54 -37.59 -55.82
CA MET A 1 3.35 -38.39 -56.18
C MET A 1 2.15 -37.47 -56.17
N ALA A 2 1.58 -37.26 -57.36
CA ALA A 2 0.38 -36.48 -57.67
C ALA A 2 -0.90 -37.17 -57.11
N LYS A 3 -2.10 -36.61 -56.94
CA LYS A 3 -2.77 -35.35 -57.34
C LYS A 3 -4.12 -35.29 -56.59
N ARG A 4 -4.71 -34.10 -56.49
CA ARG A 4 -6.10 -33.79 -56.07
C ARG A 4 -7.16 -34.48 -56.97
N THR A 5 -8.39 -34.68 -56.48
CA THR A 5 -9.64 -33.95 -56.85
C THR A 5 -10.93 -34.75 -56.52
N ALA A 6 -12.01 -34.01 -56.27
CA ALA A 6 -13.39 -34.45 -56.04
C ALA A 6 -14.14 -34.83 -57.33
N PHE A 7 -15.21 -35.64 -57.24
CA PHE A 7 -16.60 -35.32 -57.65
C PHE A 7 -17.56 -36.52 -57.47
N GLU A 8 -18.85 -36.19 -57.57
CA GLU A 8 -20.13 -36.85 -57.30
C GLU A 8 -20.44 -38.23 -57.92
N ALA A 9 -21.53 -38.81 -57.37
CA ALA A 9 -22.67 -39.45 -58.05
C ALA A 9 -22.88 -40.98 -57.87
N ASP A 10 -24.01 -41.27 -57.19
CA ASP A 10 -24.99 -42.37 -57.35
C ASP A 10 -24.58 -43.73 -57.94
N SER A 11 -24.92 -44.81 -57.23
CA SER A 11 -25.99 -45.75 -57.65
C SER A 11 -26.16 -46.98 -56.72
N LYS A 12 -27.41 -47.17 -56.29
CA LYS A 12 -28.20 -48.42 -56.24
C LYS A 12 -27.43 -49.76 -56.09
N THR A 13 -27.59 -50.52 -55.01
CA THR A 13 -28.62 -51.57 -54.76
C THR A 13 -27.99 -52.45 -53.66
N GLY A 14 -28.63 -53.15 -52.74
CA GLY A 14 -30.02 -53.52 -52.51
C GLY A 14 -29.95 -54.80 -51.65
N HIS A 15 -30.60 -54.80 -50.47
CA HIS A 15 -31.40 -55.90 -49.91
C HIS A 15 -31.80 -55.62 -48.45
N GLU A 16 -32.99 -55.04 -48.27
CA GLU A 16 -34.17 -55.68 -47.67
C GLU A 16 -33.96 -57.02 -46.93
N THR A 17 -34.56 -57.37 -45.79
CA THR A 17 -35.74 -56.94 -45.00
C THR A 17 -35.50 -57.47 -43.56
N ARG A 18 -36.14 -57.08 -42.46
CA ARG A 18 -37.58 -57.12 -42.15
C ARG A 18 -37.70 -56.70 -40.67
N ASN A 19 -38.61 -55.80 -40.31
CA ASN A 19 -39.35 -55.90 -39.04
C ASN A 19 -40.61 -55.04 -39.09
N LEU A 20 -41.72 -55.74 -38.82
CA LEU A 20 -43.10 -55.37 -39.03
C LEU A 20 -43.58 -54.34 -37.99
N LYS A 21 -44.05 -53.17 -38.45
CA LYS A 21 -44.95 -52.32 -37.67
C LYS A 21 -46.35 -52.95 -37.71
N ARG A 22 -46.88 -53.32 -36.53
CA ARG A 22 -48.30 -53.64 -36.36
C ARG A 22 -49.14 -52.38 -36.63
N GLN A 23 -49.98 -52.46 -37.66
CA GLN A 23 -51.12 -51.58 -37.87
C GLN A 23 -52.08 -51.68 -36.69
N ARG A 24 -52.52 -50.54 -36.16
CA ARG A 24 -53.71 -50.45 -35.30
C ARG A 24 -54.87 -50.11 -36.23
N VAL A 25 -55.89 -50.97 -36.19
CA VAL A 25 -57.14 -50.88 -36.95
C VAL A 25 -57.85 -49.56 -36.61
N GLU A 26 -58.16 -48.80 -37.64
CA GLU A 26 -59.09 -47.67 -37.60
C GLU A 26 -60.52 -48.22 -37.44
N ASN A 27 -61.20 -47.84 -36.37
CA ASN A 27 -62.66 -47.92 -36.29
C ASN A 27 -63.22 -46.67 -37.01
N PRO A 28 -64.08 -46.82 -38.03
CA PRO A 28 -64.57 -45.70 -38.80
C PRO A 28 -65.89 -45.16 -38.23
N GLU A 29 -65.87 -44.50 -37.07
CA GLU A 29 -66.95 -43.57 -36.64
C GLU A 29 -66.41 -42.55 -35.61
N GLU A 30 -65.61 -41.58 -36.05
CA GLU A 30 -65.52 -40.27 -35.39
C GLU A 30 -65.28 -39.23 -36.50
N HIS A 31 -66.37 -38.65 -36.99
CA HIS A 31 -66.34 -37.49 -37.88
C HIS A 31 -65.54 -36.36 -37.22
N LYS A 32 -64.50 -35.89 -37.91
CA LYS A 32 -63.98 -34.53 -37.76
C LYS A 32 -65.13 -33.55 -38.00
N PRO A 33 -65.46 -32.62 -37.08
CA PRO A 33 -66.14 -31.42 -37.49
C PRO A 33 -65.07 -30.46 -38.05
N ASP A 34 -65.22 -30.13 -39.33
CA ASP A 34 -64.57 -28.98 -39.94
C ASP A 34 -64.83 -27.73 -39.08
N ALA A 35 -63.76 -27.03 -38.72
CA ALA A 35 -63.81 -25.77 -38.02
C ALA A 35 -64.31 -24.68 -38.96
N SER A 36 -65.63 -24.57 -39.09
CA SER A 36 -66.26 -23.30 -39.41
C SER A 36 -66.01 -22.34 -38.23
N ILE A 37 -65.48 -21.16 -38.54
CA ILE A 37 -65.30 -20.07 -37.58
C ILE A 37 -66.70 -19.60 -37.16
N SER A 38 -67.22 -20.17 -36.08
CA SER A 38 -68.37 -19.63 -35.36
C SER A 38 -67.87 -18.55 -34.41
N THR A 39 -68.48 -17.37 -34.49
CA THR A 39 -68.28 -16.27 -33.53
C THR A 39 -68.39 -16.77 -32.10
N PRO A 40 -67.53 -16.34 -31.15
CA PRO A 40 -67.62 -16.80 -29.77
C PRO A 40 -68.99 -16.37 -29.20
N GLU A 41 -69.83 -17.33 -28.83
CA GLU A 41 -71.08 -17.05 -28.11
C GLU A 41 -70.77 -16.27 -26.84
N GLN A 42 -71.26 -15.03 -26.75
CA GLN A 42 -71.12 -14.22 -25.54
C GLN A 42 -72.07 -14.76 -24.46
N VAL A 43 -71.55 -14.93 -23.24
CA VAL A 43 -72.34 -15.39 -22.09
C VAL A 43 -73.20 -14.23 -21.58
N VAL A 44 -74.53 -14.35 -21.71
CA VAL A 44 -75.48 -13.28 -21.34
C VAL A 44 -76.17 -13.54 -19.99
N SER A 45 -76.20 -14.80 -19.51
CA SER A 45 -76.87 -15.19 -18.25
C SER A 45 -76.20 -16.37 -17.52
N ALA A 46 -76.38 -16.46 -16.20
CA ALA A 46 -75.85 -17.56 -15.38
C ALA A 46 -76.46 -18.92 -15.74
N ARG A 47 -77.71 -18.96 -16.20
CA ARG A 47 -78.40 -20.18 -16.66
C ARG A 47 -77.75 -20.81 -17.89
N GLN A 48 -77.17 -19.99 -18.77
CA GLN A 48 -76.43 -20.48 -19.94
C GLN A 48 -75.19 -21.27 -19.52
N LEU A 49 -74.47 -20.80 -18.48
CA LEU A 49 -73.33 -21.53 -17.91
C LEU A 49 -73.78 -22.81 -17.17
N GLN A 50 -74.91 -22.77 -16.44
CA GLN A 50 -75.46 -23.97 -15.78
C GLN A 50 -75.78 -25.09 -16.77
N ASN A 51 -76.44 -24.76 -17.88
CA ASN A 51 -76.83 -25.73 -18.90
C ASN A 51 -75.62 -26.28 -19.67
N ALA A 52 -74.61 -25.45 -19.93
CA ALA A 52 -73.41 -25.85 -20.66
C ALA A 52 -72.42 -26.69 -19.82
N LEU A 53 -72.50 -26.62 -18.48
CA LEU A 53 -71.56 -27.26 -17.54
C LEU A 53 -72.19 -28.41 -16.74
N VAL A 54 -73.14 -29.13 -17.32
CA VAL A 54 -73.65 -30.41 -16.78
C VAL A 54 -72.72 -31.54 -17.25
N PHE A 55 -72.16 -32.28 -16.30
CA PHE A 55 -71.27 -33.41 -16.61
C PHE A 55 -72.08 -34.70 -16.75
N ASP A 56 -71.98 -35.34 -17.92
CA ASP A 56 -72.49 -36.69 -18.18
C ASP A 56 -71.38 -37.52 -18.86
N GLN A 57 -71.20 -38.76 -18.42
CA GLN A 57 -70.12 -39.65 -18.84
C GLN A 57 -70.16 -39.95 -20.35
N GLY A 58 -71.35 -39.96 -20.97
CA GLY A 58 -71.56 -40.18 -22.40
C GLY A 58 -71.39 -38.93 -23.29
N ALA A 59 -71.35 -37.72 -22.71
CA ALA A 59 -71.37 -36.45 -23.45
C ALA A 59 -70.12 -35.58 -23.19
N ALA A 60 -68.96 -36.21 -23.02
CA ALA A 60 -67.70 -35.51 -22.70
C ALA A 60 -67.31 -34.42 -23.72
N ALA A 61 -67.67 -34.56 -25.00
CA ALA A 61 -67.41 -33.54 -26.02
C ALA A 61 -68.24 -32.27 -25.80
N GLY A 62 -69.51 -32.39 -25.42
CA GLY A 62 -70.39 -31.25 -25.10
C GLY A 62 -69.96 -30.54 -23.83
N PHE A 63 -69.51 -31.28 -22.81
CA PHE A 63 -68.95 -30.67 -21.61
C PHE A 63 -67.65 -29.88 -21.92
N ARG A 64 -66.82 -30.35 -22.85
CA ARG A 64 -65.61 -29.62 -23.28
C ARG A 64 -65.91 -28.33 -24.04
N SER A 65 -66.98 -28.25 -24.83
CA SER A 65 -67.42 -26.98 -25.42
C SER A 65 -67.92 -26.02 -24.34
N GLY A 66 -68.64 -26.53 -23.33
CA GLY A 66 -69.03 -25.76 -22.13
C GLY A 66 -67.82 -25.22 -21.34
N LEU A 67 -66.77 -26.03 -21.16
CA LEU A 67 -65.51 -25.58 -20.55
C LEU A 67 -64.81 -24.49 -21.37
N PHE A 68 -64.88 -24.55 -22.70
CA PHE A 68 -64.33 -23.51 -23.56
C PHE A 68 -65.12 -22.19 -23.45
N LEU A 69 -66.45 -22.26 -23.40
CA LEU A 69 -67.32 -21.10 -23.14
C LEU A 69 -67.01 -20.47 -21.77
N LEU A 70 -66.91 -21.29 -20.71
CA LEU A 70 -66.54 -20.80 -19.38
C LEU A 70 -65.15 -20.17 -19.38
N LYS A 71 -64.17 -20.79 -20.05
CA LYS A 71 -62.83 -20.23 -20.17
C LYS A 71 -62.85 -18.86 -20.87
N SER A 72 -63.50 -18.77 -22.02
CA SER A 72 -63.61 -17.50 -22.78
C SER A 72 -64.30 -16.42 -21.96
N PHE A 73 -65.31 -16.79 -21.18
CA PHE A 73 -66.01 -15.87 -20.27
C PHE A 73 -65.09 -15.39 -19.13
N LEU A 74 -64.35 -16.28 -18.49
CA LEU A 74 -63.38 -15.92 -17.44
C LEU A 74 -62.23 -15.06 -17.98
N ASP A 75 -61.71 -15.36 -19.17
CA ASP A 75 -60.70 -14.54 -19.85
C ASP A 75 -61.26 -13.13 -20.13
N SER A 76 -62.54 -13.01 -20.51
CA SER A 76 -63.22 -11.72 -20.71
C SER A 76 -63.41 -10.91 -19.43
N ILE A 77 -63.38 -11.54 -18.26
CA ILE A 77 -63.41 -10.84 -16.96
C ILE A 77 -62.00 -10.41 -16.55
N GLN A 78 -61.00 -11.23 -16.86
CA GLN A 78 -59.62 -10.99 -16.45
C GLN A 78 -58.90 -9.92 -17.29
N TYR A 79 -59.13 -9.89 -18.61
CA TYR A 79 -58.39 -9.06 -19.56
C TYR A 79 -59.27 -8.01 -20.27
N SER A 80 -60.40 -7.59 -19.68
CA SER A 80 -61.32 -6.60 -20.29
C SER A 80 -60.71 -5.19 -20.32
N ASP A 81 -60.77 -4.55 -21.49
CA ASP A 81 -60.46 -3.11 -21.65
C ASP A 81 -61.66 -2.21 -21.25
N ASP A 82 -62.89 -2.71 -21.42
CA ASP A 82 -64.14 -2.01 -21.03
C ASP A 82 -64.44 -2.17 -19.53
N LYS A 83 -64.22 -1.09 -18.76
CA LYS A 83 -64.46 -1.05 -17.30
C LYS A 83 -65.94 -1.08 -16.92
N ASP A 84 -66.83 -0.63 -17.80
CA ASP A 84 -68.26 -0.48 -17.52
C ASP A 84 -69.04 -1.80 -17.57
N ASP A 85 -68.58 -2.80 -18.32
CA ASP A 85 -69.23 -4.11 -18.46
C ASP A 85 -68.72 -5.16 -17.44
N LEU A 86 -67.61 -4.86 -16.75
CA LEU A 86 -67.02 -5.74 -15.72
C LEU A 86 -67.98 -6.04 -14.55
N PRO A 87 -68.72 -5.08 -13.96
CA PRO A 87 -69.64 -5.37 -12.85
C PRO A 87 -70.75 -6.34 -13.25
N ARG A 88 -71.29 -6.22 -14.47
CA ARG A 88 -72.34 -7.10 -15.01
C ARG A 88 -71.82 -8.53 -15.18
N LYS A 89 -70.66 -8.72 -15.81
CA LYS A 89 -70.03 -10.03 -15.98
C LYS A 89 -69.69 -10.69 -14.64
N ARG A 90 -69.21 -9.92 -13.66
CA ARG A 90 -68.96 -10.40 -12.29
C ARG A 90 -70.26 -10.83 -11.59
N ALA A 91 -71.36 -10.10 -11.74
CA ALA A 91 -72.66 -10.49 -11.19
C ALA A 91 -73.16 -11.82 -11.77
N ILE A 92 -73.03 -12.03 -13.09
CA ILE A 92 -73.37 -13.30 -13.77
C ILE A 92 -72.53 -14.46 -13.21
N LEU A 93 -71.22 -14.25 -13.02
CA LEU A 93 -70.34 -15.27 -12.43
C LEU A 93 -70.72 -15.59 -10.99
N ARG A 94 -71.09 -14.57 -10.18
CA ARG A 94 -71.55 -14.76 -8.80
C ARG A 94 -72.81 -15.62 -8.74
N GLU A 95 -73.83 -15.25 -9.51
CA GLU A 95 -75.11 -15.97 -9.57
C GLU A 95 -74.89 -17.44 -9.97
N TYR A 96 -74.01 -17.68 -10.95
CA TYR A 96 -73.61 -19.03 -11.32
C TYR A 96 -72.94 -19.79 -10.16
N LEU A 97 -71.93 -19.21 -9.51
CA LEU A 97 -71.20 -19.91 -8.43
C LEU A 97 -72.08 -20.15 -7.18
N GLU A 98 -72.94 -19.21 -6.83
CA GLU A 98 -73.90 -19.36 -5.73
C GLU A 98 -74.90 -20.47 -6.01
N SER A 99 -75.37 -20.60 -7.25
CA SER A 99 -76.26 -21.71 -7.66
C SER A 99 -75.58 -23.09 -7.60
N GLN A 100 -74.25 -23.14 -7.71
CA GLN A 100 -73.44 -24.36 -7.69
C GLN A 100 -72.93 -24.73 -6.28
N LYS A 101 -73.38 -24.02 -5.25
CA LYS A 101 -73.01 -24.27 -3.84
C LYS A 101 -73.93 -25.35 -3.26
N LYS A 102 -73.43 -26.58 -3.12
CA LYS A 102 -74.17 -27.68 -2.49
C LYS A 102 -73.83 -27.75 -1.00
N LYS A 103 -74.83 -27.56 -0.12
CA LYS A 103 -74.69 -27.88 1.32
C LYS A 103 -74.97 -29.38 1.49
N GLU A 104 -73.96 -30.17 1.85
CA GLU A 104 -74.20 -31.54 2.31
C GLU A 104 -74.76 -31.52 3.74
N PRO A 105 -75.68 -32.42 4.11
CA PRO A 105 -76.19 -32.51 5.47
C PRO A 105 -75.12 -33.15 6.37
N GLU A 106 -74.82 -32.47 7.49
CA GLU A 106 -74.03 -32.92 8.64
C GLU A 106 -72.51 -33.17 8.39
N ASP A 107 -71.69 -32.30 8.99
CA ASP A 107 -70.23 -32.40 9.20
C ASP A 107 -69.29 -32.57 7.99
N ARG A 108 -69.76 -32.33 6.76
CA ARG A 108 -68.90 -32.27 5.55
C ARG A 108 -68.81 -30.87 4.96
N ASP A 109 -67.59 -30.49 4.56
CA ASP A 109 -67.26 -29.21 3.95
C ASP A 109 -68.17 -28.87 2.75
N VAL A 110 -68.62 -27.62 2.65
CA VAL A 110 -69.39 -27.11 1.50
C VAL A 110 -68.58 -27.29 0.21
N THR A 111 -69.12 -28.03 -0.77
CA THR A 111 -68.48 -28.23 -2.07
C THR A 111 -68.98 -27.23 -3.10
N LEU A 112 -68.05 -26.59 -3.81
CA LEU A 112 -68.35 -25.66 -4.90
C LEU A 112 -68.03 -26.30 -6.25
N VAL A 113 -68.95 -26.16 -7.20
CA VAL A 113 -68.82 -26.67 -8.58
C VAL A 113 -68.65 -28.20 -8.69
N PRO A 114 -69.61 -28.99 -8.17
CA PRO A 114 -69.51 -30.46 -8.12
C PRO A 114 -69.36 -31.11 -9.50
N ASN A 115 -69.98 -30.55 -10.55
CA ASN A 115 -69.87 -31.08 -11.92
C ASN A 115 -68.44 -30.99 -12.49
N LEU A 116 -67.71 -29.91 -12.18
CA LEU A 116 -66.30 -29.78 -12.57
C LEU A 116 -65.43 -30.81 -11.83
N ILE A 117 -65.72 -31.05 -10.55
CA ILE A 117 -65.00 -32.04 -9.74
C ILE A 117 -65.28 -33.44 -10.29
N GLN A 118 -66.54 -33.83 -10.51
CA GLN A 118 -66.91 -35.12 -11.09
C GLN A 118 -66.30 -35.35 -12.47
N ALA A 119 -66.26 -34.31 -13.33
CA ALA A 119 -65.56 -34.39 -14.61
C ALA A 119 -64.05 -34.61 -14.42
N TRP A 120 -63.46 -34.01 -13.37
CA TRP A 120 -62.08 -34.23 -12.98
C TRP A 120 -61.84 -35.66 -12.46
N ASP A 121 -62.77 -36.23 -11.66
CA ASP A 121 -62.75 -37.63 -11.21
C ASP A 121 -62.65 -38.56 -12.42
N TYR A 122 -63.62 -38.42 -13.33
CA TYR A 122 -63.74 -39.24 -14.52
C TYR A 122 -62.51 -39.12 -15.41
N ALA A 123 -62.03 -37.91 -15.69
CA ALA A 123 -60.86 -37.68 -16.52
C ALA A 123 -59.58 -38.28 -15.92
N ALA A 124 -59.45 -38.23 -14.59
CA ALA A 124 -58.33 -38.84 -13.89
C ALA A 124 -58.43 -40.38 -13.96
N GLU A 125 -59.57 -40.98 -13.67
CA GLU A 125 -59.75 -42.45 -13.69
C GLU A 125 -59.56 -43.04 -15.09
N THR A 126 -60.12 -42.41 -16.12
CA THR A 126 -60.11 -42.88 -17.52
C THR A 126 -58.84 -42.52 -18.31
N ASN A 127 -57.88 -41.81 -17.71
CA ASN A 127 -56.69 -41.27 -18.40
C ASN A 127 -57.03 -40.32 -19.57
N PHE A 128 -58.14 -39.58 -19.49
CA PHE A 128 -58.53 -38.63 -20.54
C PHE A 128 -57.79 -37.30 -20.38
N ASP A 129 -56.53 -37.26 -20.83
CA ASP A 129 -55.60 -36.13 -20.65
C ASP A 129 -56.16 -34.77 -21.14
N ALA A 130 -56.95 -34.76 -22.22
CA ALA A 130 -57.49 -33.53 -22.81
C ALA A 130 -58.55 -32.87 -21.92
N LEU A 131 -59.47 -33.66 -21.35
CA LEU A 131 -60.47 -33.18 -20.40
C LEU A 131 -59.81 -32.79 -19.07
N LEU A 132 -58.85 -33.61 -18.60
CA LEU A 132 -58.09 -33.35 -17.38
C LEU A 132 -57.36 -32.00 -17.44
N SER A 133 -56.67 -31.72 -18.55
CA SER A 133 -55.98 -30.45 -18.79
C SER A 133 -56.94 -29.25 -18.84
N GLN A 134 -58.08 -29.39 -19.53
CA GLN A 134 -59.07 -28.33 -19.66
C GLN A 134 -59.74 -28.00 -18.33
N VAL A 135 -60.19 -29.00 -17.56
CA VAL A 135 -60.79 -28.80 -16.24
C VAL A 135 -59.80 -28.13 -15.29
N THR A 136 -58.57 -28.64 -15.21
CA THR A 136 -57.53 -28.06 -14.33
C THR A 136 -57.18 -26.62 -14.74
N GLY A 137 -57.13 -26.33 -16.04
CA GLY A 137 -56.86 -24.99 -16.56
C GLY A 137 -57.98 -23.98 -16.30
N VAL A 138 -59.24 -24.40 -16.44
CA VAL A 138 -60.41 -23.58 -16.12
C VAL A 138 -60.51 -23.31 -14.62
N LEU A 139 -60.24 -24.31 -13.77
CA LEU A 139 -60.18 -24.10 -12.33
C LEU A 139 -59.08 -23.11 -11.94
N ALA A 140 -57.90 -23.16 -12.57
CA ALA A 140 -56.82 -22.21 -12.31
C ALA A 140 -57.24 -20.78 -12.66
N LEU A 141 -57.87 -20.60 -13.83
CA LEU A 141 -58.37 -19.30 -14.27
C LEU A 141 -59.51 -18.79 -13.36
N LEU A 142 -60.40 -19.67 -12.92
CA LEU A 142 -61.48 -19.34 -12.00
C LEU A 142 -60.92 -18.83 -10.67
N VAL A 143 -59.98 -19.55 -10.04
CA VAL A 143 -59.33 -19.10 -8.80
C VAL A 143 -58.68 -17.73 -8.98
N LYS A 144 -58.01 -17.50 -10.11
CA LYS A 144 -57.35 -16.22 -10.43
C LYS A 144 -58.35 -15.07 -10.57
N VAL A 145 -59.49 -15.29 -11.23
CA VAL A 145 -60.58 -14.31 -11.33
C VAL A 145 -61.19 -14.04 -9.95
N LEU A 146 -61.43 -15.07 -9.14
CA LEU A 146 -61.96 -14.91 -7.77
C LEU A 146 -60.98 -14.15 -6.86
N ALA A 147 -59.67 -14.29 -7.08
CA ALA A 147 -58.65 -13.54 -6.34
C ALA A 147 -58.59 -12.05 -6.73
N SER A 148 -59.17 -11.66 -7.86
CA SER A 148 -59.02 -10.30 -8.40
C SER A 148 -60.03 -9.29 -7.83
N ASP A 149 -61.05 -9.75 -7.09
CA ASP A 149 -62.08 -8.87 -6.51
C ASP A 149 -62.49 -9.35 -5.10
N SER A 150 -62.56 -8.40 -4.18
CA SER A 150 -63.00 -8.57 -2.79
C SER A 150 -64.35 -9.30 -2.65
N GLN A 151 -65.28 -9.10 -3.59
CA GLN A 151 -66.63 -9.66 -3.54
C GLN A 151 -66.67 -11.19 -3.77
N PHE A 152 -65.56 -11.79 -4.20
CA PHE A 152 -65.45 -13.23 -4.47
C PHE A 152 -64.62 -13.99 -3.43
N LEU A 153 -64.10 -13.32 -2.39
CA LEU A 153 -63.20 -13.94 -1.42
C LEU A 153 -63.83 -15.14 -0.70
N GLU A 154 -65.10 -15.04 -0.29
CA GLU A 154 -65.81 -16.14 0.38
C GLU A 154 -65.98 -17.36 -0.53
N LEU A 155 -66.40 -17.15 -1.79
CA LEU A 155 -66.57 -18.22 -2.77
C LEU A 155 -65.22 -18.85 -3.15
N GLY A 156 -64.17 -18.04 -3.30
CA GLY A 156 -62.82 -18.51 -3.54
C GLY A 156 -62.25 -19.32 -2.36
N ASN A 157 -62.55 -18.94 -1.12
CA ASN A 157 -62.18 -19.71 0.07
C ASN A 157 -62.82 -21.11 0.07
N ILE A 158 -64.11 -21.21 -0.27
CA ILE A 158 -64.81 -22.49 -0.37
C ILE A 158 -64.23 -23.34 -1.50
N LEU A 159 -63.95 -22.73 -2.66
CA LEU A 159 -63.34 -23.43 -3.80
C LEU A 159 -61.95 -23.99 -3.46
N CYS A 160 -61.09 -23.19 -2.84
CA CYS A 160 -59.74 -23.62 -2.43
C CYS A 160 -59.82 -24.79 -1.43
N LYS A 161 -60.71 -24.72 -0.42
CA LYS A 161 -60.94 -25.84 0.51
C LYS A 161 -61.41 -27.10 -0.20
N THR A 162 -62.33 -26.96 -1.16
CA THR A 162 -62.86 -28.08 -1.96
C THR A 162 -61.76 -28.76 -2.77
N ILE A 163 -60.91 -27.99 -3.48
CA ILE A 163 -59.80 -28.54 -4.28
C ILE A 163 -58.75 -29.22 -3.40
N LEU A 164 -58.51 -28.67 -2.20
CA LEU A 164 -57.53 -29.23 -1.27
C LEU A 164 -58.04 -30.48 -0.56
N GLN A 165 -59.32 -30.88 -0.64
CA GLN A 165 -59.80 -32.12 -0.02
C GLN A 165 -58.92 -33.32 -0.43
N PRO A 166 -58.59 -34.27 0.48
CA PRO A 166 -57.63 -35.35 0.18
C PRO A 166 -58.00 -36.26 -1.00
N SER A 167 -59.29 -36.36 -1.35
CA SER A 167 -59.80 -37.07 -2.52
C SER A 167 -59.42 -36.37 -3.83
N VAL A 168 -59.50 -35.05 -3.86
CA VAL A 168 -59.21 -34.21 -5.03
C VAL A 168 -57.71 -33.93 -5.14
N ALA A 169 -57.05 -33.62 -4.01
CA ALA A 169 -55.61 -33.32 -3.97
C ALA A 169 -54.72 -34.49 -4.47
N ARG A 170 -55.12 -35.75 -4.24
CA ARG A 170 -54.41 -36.93 -4.78
C ARG A 170 -54.28 -36.92 -6.31
N ARG A 171 -55.20 -36.26 -7.01
CA ARG A 171 -55.21 -36.16 -8.48
C ARG A 171 -54.26 -35.10 -8.99
N LEU A 172 -54.04 -34.06 -8.19
CA LEU A 172 -52.97 -33.09 -8.46
C LEU A 172 -51.62 -33.80 -8.45
N ASN A 173 -51.38 -34.69 -7.49
CA ASN A 173 -50.14 -35.49 -7.50
C ASN A 173 -50.02 -36.28 -8.82
N ARG A 174 -51.05 -37.04 -9.22
CA ARG A 174 -51.05 -37.77 -10.51
C ARG A 174 -50.76 -36.89 -11.72
N SER A 175 -51.37 -35.69 -11.80
CA SER A 175 -51.10 -34.73 -12.86
C SER A 175 -49.67 -34.19 -12.82
N LEU A 176 -49.11 -33.95 -11.63
CA LEU A 176 -47.75 -33.48 -11.43
C LEU A 176 -46.70 -34.56 -11.70
N SER A 177 -46.98 -35.83 -11.40
CA SER A 177 -46.10 -36.99 -11.66
C SER A 177 -46.16 -37.50 -13.10
N ALA A 178 -47.04 -36.95 -13.95
CA ALA A 178 -47.23 -37.38 -15.34
C ALA A 178 -45.90 -37.38 -16.13
N ALA A 179 -45.83 -38.18 -17.21
CA ALA A 179 -44.64 -38.30 -18.05
C ALA A 179 -44.21 -36.92 -18.60
N PRO A 180 -42.90 -36.67 -18.79
CA PRO A 180 -42.38 -35.36 -19.19
C PRO A 180 -42.87 -34.90 -20.58
N SER A 181 -43.30 -35.83 -21.44
CA SER A 181 -43.95 -35.54 -22.73
C SER A 181 -45.36 -34.95 -22.59
N LYS A 182 -46.02 -35.10 -21.43
CA LYS A 182 -47.38 -34.62 -21.14
C LYS A 182 -47.39 -33.25 -20.47
N GLY A 183 -46.64 -32.29 -21.00
CA GLY A 183 -46.58 -30.91 -20.46
C GLY A 183 -47.94 -30.20 -20.37
N ASN A 184 -48.89 -30.55 -21.25
CA ASN A 184 -50.25 -30.00 -21.24
C ASN A 184 -51.05 -30.38 -19.99
N VAL A 185 -50.66 -31.44 -19.25
CA VAL A 185 -51.32 -31.86 -17.99
C VAL A 185 -50.60 -31.26 -16.77
N ILE A 186 -49.26 -31.22 -16.82
CA ILE A 186 -48.42 -30.73 -15.71
C ILE A 186 -48.57 -29.20 -15.52
N SER A 187 -48.49 -28.42 -16.60
CA SER A 187 -48.49 -26.95 -16.52
C SER A 187 -49.79 -26.36 -15.94
N PRO A 188 -51.01 -26.83 -16.29
CA PRO A 188 -52.24 -26.39 -15.63
C PRO A 188 -52.30 -26.75 -14.15
N ALA A 189 -51.80 -27.93 -13.74
CA ALA A 189 -51.78 -28.34 -12.35
C ALA A 189 -50.86 -27.44 -11.49
N LEU A 190 -49.65 -27.13 -11.99
CA LEU A 190 -48.74 -26.17 -11.35
C LEU A 190 -49.35 -24.77 -11.27
N ARG A 191 -50.03 -24.32 -12.34
CA ARG A 191 -50.72 -23.01 -12.35
C ARG A 191 -51.83 -22.97 -11.31
N LEU A 192 -52.69 -23.98 -11.26
CA LEU A 192 -53.77 -24.06 -10.27
C LEU A 192 -53.22 -23.97 -8.85
N LEU A 193 -52.18 -24.76 -8.54
CA LEU A 193 -51.53 -24.72 -7.23
C LEU A 193 -50.90 -23.36 -6.92
N THR A 194 -50.30 -22.68 -7.92
CA THR A 194 -49.73 -21.33 -7.77
C THR A 194 -50.81 -20.28 -7.47
N GLU A 195 -51.97 -20.37 -8.12
CA GLU A 195 -53.08 -19.44 -7.86
C GLU A 195 -53.72 -19.70 -6.48
N ILE A 196 -53.83 -20.96 -6.05
CA ILE A 196 -54.31 -21.30 -4.71
C ILE A 196 -53.35 -20.80 -3.63
N THR A 197 -52.04 -20.94 -3.82
CA THR A 197 -51.05 -20.46 -2.85
C THR A 197 -50.99 -18.93 -2.78
N ASN A 198 -51.22 -18.22 -3.89
CA ASN A 198 -51.26 -16.76 -3.91
C ASN A 198 -52.63 -16.18 -3.51
N PHE A 199 -53.67 -17.01 -3.33
CA PHE A 199 -55.03 -16.56 -3.06
C PHE A 199 -55.13 -15.75 -1.75
N ASN A 200 -55.67 -14.53 -1.85
CA ASN A 200 -55.83 -13.58 -0.74
C ASN A 200 -54.53 -13.43 0.08
N GLU A 201 -53.46 -13.01 -0.62
CA GLU A 201 -52.12 -12.77 -0.06
C GLU A 201 -51.51 -13.97 0.70
N GLY A 202 -51.91 -15.20 0.36
CA GLY A 202 -51.35 -16.41 0.97
C GLY A 202 -52.23 -17.11 2.00
N SER A 203 -53.51 -16.75 2.12
CA SER A 203 -54.43 -17.33 3.10
C SER A 203 -54.48 -18.87 3.10
N HIS A 204 -54.39 -19.52 1.93
CA HIS A 204 -54.40 -20.99 1.79
C HIS A 204 -53.00 -21.61 1.69
N ALA A 205 -51.93 -20.82 1.72
CA ALA A 205 -50.56 -21.33 1.56
C ALA A 205 -50.25 -22.43 2.58
N LYS A 206 -50.57 -22.23 3.86
CA LYS A 206 -50.37 -23.24 4.92
C LYS A 206 -51.17 -24.52 4.69
N ALA A 207 -52.40 -24.41 4.18
CA ALA A 207 -53.24 -25.56 3.88
C ALA A 207 -52.71 -26.38 2.69
N VAL A 208 -52.15 -25.72 1.67
CA VAL A 208 -51.44 -26.38 0.56
C VAL A 208 -50.21 -27.13 1.09
N TYR A 209 -49.42 -26.49 1.96
CA TYR A 209 -48.20 -27.07 2.51
C TYR A 209 -48.45 -28.24 3.48
N ALA A 210 -49.53 -28.18 4.28
CA ALA A 210 -49.95 -29.28 5.15
C ALA A 210 -50.23 -30.59 4.36
N LYS A 211 -50.52 -30.47 3.05
CA LYS A 211 -50.77 -31.58 2.13
C LYS A 211 -49.61 -31.81 1.16
N ARG A 212 -48.37 -31.46 1.57
CA ARG A 212 -47.14 -31.54 0.75
C ARG A 212 -46.90 -32.91 0.11
N ASP A 213 -47.37 -34.00 0.71
CA ASP A 213 -47.26 -35.36 0.14
C ASP A 213 -47.97 -35.48 -1.22
N PHE A 214 -48.95 -34.61 -1.50
CA PHE A 214 -49.65 -34.56 -2.79
C PHE A 214 -49.34 -33.29 -3.61
N THR A 215 -49.01 -32.18 -2.94
CA THR A 215 -48.90 -30.85 -3.58
C THR A 215 -47.46 -30.39 -3.80
N LEU A 216 -46.50 -30.89 -3.03
CA LEU A 216 -45.11 -30.42 -3.01
C LEU A 216 -44.13 -31.56 -2.76
N GLU A 217 -44.31 -32.69 -3.45
CA GLU A 217 -43.37 -33.81 -3.33
C GLU A 217 -42.01 -33.40 -3.92
N PRO A 218 -40.92 -33.42 -3.14
CA PRO A 218 -39.65 -32.82 -3.58
C PRO A 218 -39.05 -33.46 -4.83
N LYS A 219 -39.20 -34.78 -5.00
CA LYS A 219 -38.69 -35.51 -6.18
C LYS A 219 -39.41 -35.08 -7.46
N ILE A 220 -40.73 -34.94 -7.39
CA ILE A 220 -41.57 -34.52 -8.51
C ILE A 220 -41.28 -33.06 -8.87
N LEU A 221 -41.17 -32.19 -7.86
CA LEU A 221 -40.86 -30.78 -8.09
C LEU A 221 -39.47 -30.61 -8.70
N THR A 222 -38.46 -31.31 -8.18
CA THR A 222 -37.09 -31.31 -8.73
C THR A 222 -37.11 -31.70 -10.22
N ARG A 223 -37.76 -32.84 -10.54
CA ARG A 223 -37.94 -33.28 -11.93
C ARG A 223 -38.62 -32.22 -12.80
N ASN A 224 -39.71 -31.62 -12.33
CA ASN A 224 -40.45 -30.62 -13.11
C ASN A 224 -39.66 -29.32 -13.30
N LEU A 225 -38.75 -28.98 -12.39
CA LEU A 225 -37.80 -27.87 -12.53
C LEU A 225 -36.68 -28.19 -13.55
N GLU A 226 -36.29 -29.45 -13.73
CA GLU A 226 -35.32 -29.89 -14.75
C GLU A 226 -35.88 -29.84 -16.18
N LEU A 227 -37.22 -29.82 -16.36
CA LEU A 227 -37.88 -29.81 -17.67
C LEU A 227 -37.87 -28.43 -18.35
N GLY A 228 -36.68 -27.82 -18.46
CA GLY A 228 -36.37 -26.76 -19.42
C GLY A 228 -36.12 -27.38 -20.79
N LYS A 229 -36.65 -26.80 -21.87
CA LYS A 229 -36.50 -27.36 -23.22
C LYS A 229 -35.03 -27.28 -23.70
N ASP A 230 -34.24 -28.32 -23.47
CA ASP A 230 -32.98 -28.58 -24.19
C ASP A 230 -33.25 -29.20 -25.58
N ARG A 231 -34.10 -28.55 -26.39
CA ARG A 231 -34.20 -28.84 -27.84
C ARG A 231 -33.89 -27.58 -28.61
N ALA A 232 -32.64 -27.48 -29.02
CA ALA A 232 -32.05 -26.34 -29.73
C ALA A 232 -32.59 -26.11 -31.16
N GLU A 233 -33.70 -26.73 -31.58
CA GLU A 233 -34.09 -26.78 -33.01
C GLU A 233 -35.36 -25.99 -33.39
N ASP A 234 -36.19 -25.50 -32.47
CA ASP A 234 -37.45 -24.79 -32.85
C ASP A 234 -37.59 -23.41 -32.16
N LYS A 235 -36.80 -22.42 -32.59
CA LYS A 235 -36.77 -21.08 -31.98
C LYS A 235 -37.86 -20.09 -32.44
N ALA A 236 -38.65 -20.39 -33.47
CA ALA A 236 -39.49 -19.36 -34.10
C ALA A 236 -40.98 -19.30 -33.66
N VAL A 237 -41.56 -20.38 -33.12
CA VAL A 237 -43.04 -20.45 -32.94
C VAL A 237 -43.49 -20.46 -31.47
N ASP A 238 -42.61 -20.76 -30.51
CA ASP A 238 -43.01 -21.14 -29.15
C ASP A 238 -42.85 -20.07 -28.05
N GLN A 239 -42.48 -18.82 -28.38
CA GLN A 239 -42.25 -17.75 -27.38
C GLN A 239 -43.48 -17.41 -26.51
N ARG A 240 -44.70 -17.84 -26.88
CA ARG A 240 -45.94 -17.52 -26.16
C ARG A 240 -46.39 -18.60 -25.16
N LYS A 241 -45.85 -19.82 -25.19
CA LYS A 241 -46.31 -20.89 -24.29
C LYS A 241 -45.40 -21.02 -23.05
N PRO A 242 -45.95 -20.90 -21.83
CA PRO A 242 -45.18 -21.00 -20.60
C PRO A 242 -44.57 -22.41 -20.45
N SER A 243 -43.25 -22.50 -20.24
CA SER A 243 -42.57 -23.78 -20.00
C SER A 243 -42.99 -24.42 -18.68
N ILE A 244 -42.84 -25.74 -18.58
CA ILE A 244 -43.13 -26.49 -17.34
C ILE A 244 -42.23 -25.96 -16.21
N ARG A 245 -40.92 -25.80 -16.49
CA ARG A 245 -39.95 -25.21 -15.57
C ARG A 245 -40.38 -23.83 -15.06
N MET A 246 -40.83 -22.94 -15.94
CA MET A 246 -41.27 -21.61 -15.53
C MET A 246 -42.45 -21.64 -14.56
N GLN A 247 -43.44 -22.51 -14.81
CA GLN A 247 -44.57 -22.69 -13.89
C GLN A 247 -44.15 -23.34 -12.58
N ALA A 248 -43.19 -24.27 -12.61
CA ALA A 248 -42.63 -24.88 -11.41
C ALA A 248 -41.84 -23.87 -10.57
N ILE A 249 -41.08 -22.95 -11.20
CA ILE A 249 -40.39 -21.85 -10.52
C ILE A 249 -41.42 -20.92 -9.88
N LYS A 250 -42.44 -20.46 -10.61
CA LYS A 250 -43.50 -19.59 -10.06
C LYS A 250 -44.21 -20.23 -8.87
N TYR A 251 -44.49 -21.53 -8.96
CA TYR A 251 -45.05 -22.28 -7.85
C TYR A 251 -44.12 -22.30 -6.63
N LEU A 252 -42.84 -22.61 -6.81
CA LEU A 252 -41.84 -22.57 -5.73
C LEU A 252 -41.72 -21.16 -5.11
N LEU A 253 -41.67 -20.11 -5.94
CA LEU A 253 -41.59 -18.72 -5.46
C LEU A 253 -42.84 -18.30 -4.67
N SER A 254 -44.03 -18.78 -5.05
CA SER A 254 -45.27 -18.53 -4.29
C SER A 254 -45.20 -19.08 -2.86
N HIS A 255 -44.62 -20.27 -2.68
CA HIS A 255 -44.36 -20.82 -1.35
C HIS A 255 -43.36 -19.96 -0.58
N ILE A 256 -42.29 -19.49 -1.21
CA ILE A 256 -41.29 -18.65 -0.53
C ILE A 256 -41.88 -17.30 -0.10
N ARG A 257 -42.82 -16.73 -0.86
CA ARG A 257 -43.50 -15.46 -0.53
C ARG A 257 -44.43 -15.57 0.68
N HIS A 258 -45.26 -16.62 0.72
CA HIS A 258 -46.45 -16.66 1.58
C HIS A 258 -46.38 -17.67 2.74
N GLN A 259 -45.40 -18.55 2.79
CA GLN A 259 -45.27 -19.55 3.88
C GLN A 259 -44.66 -18.95 5.15
N ASP A 260 -44.78 -19.68 6.26
CA ASP A 260 -44.09 -19.36 7.51
C ASP A 260 -42.62 -19.80 7.51
N GLU A 261 -41.88 -19.34 8.52
CA GLU A 261 -40.43 -19.56 8.63
C GLU A 261 -40.05 -21.05 8.57
N ILE A 262 -40.78 -21.90 9.31
CA ILE A 262 -40.49 -23.34 9.40
C ILE A 262 -40.67 -24.01 8.04
N ALA A 263 -41.79 -23.75 7.35
CA ALA A 263 -42.04 -24.32 6.03
C ALA A 263 -41.04 -23.81 4.99
N LYS A 264 -40.67 -22.51 5.03
CA LYS A 264 -39.62 -21.97 4.16
C LYS A 264 -38.28 -22.69 4.38
N ILE A 265 -37.87 -22.90 5.63
CA ILE A 265 -36.63 -23.60 5.97
C ILE A 265 -36.66 -25.05 5.47
N GLU A 266 -37.77 -25.78 5.66
CA GLU A 266 -37.89 -27.18 5.22
C GLU A 266 -37.83 -27.30 3.69
N ILE A 267 -38.53 -26.43 2.96
CA ILE A 267 -38.49 -26.39 1.48
C ILE A 267 -37.07 -26.10 0.99
N LEU A 268 -36.42 -25.07 1.55
CA LEU A 268 -35.09 -24.62 1.14
C LEU A 268 -33.96 -25.52 1.64
N SER A 269 -34.20 -26.36 2.66
CA SER A 269 -33.25 -27.38 3.12
C SER A 269 -33.07 -28.51 2.10
N ASN A 270 -33.99 -28.65 1.15
CA ASN A 270 -33.86 -29.65 0.10
C ASN A 270 -32.87 -29.21 -0.98
N TYR A 271 -31.64 -29.72 -0.89
CA TYR A 271 -30.55 -29.37 -1.80
C TYR A 271 -30.87 -29.65 -3.28
N SER A 272 -31.67 -30.67 -3.62
CA SER A 272 -31.97 -31.00 -5.03
C SER A 272 -32.83 -29.92 -5.69
N ILE A 273 -33.85 -29.43 -4.98
CA ILE A 273 -34.71 -28.33 -5.45
C ILE A 273 -33.87 -27.07 -5.65
N VAL A 274 -33.05 -26.72 -4.66
CA VAL A 274 -32.22 -25.51 -4.72
C VAL A 274 -31.17 -25.60 -5.82
N LYS A 275 -30.50 -26.76 -5.98
CA LYS A 275 -29.51 -26.98 -7.05
C LYS A 275 -30.12 -26.75 -8.43
N VAL A 276 -31.24 -27.42 -8.72
CA VAL A 276 -31.91 -27.37 -10.04
C VAL A 276 -32.53 -25.99 -10.32
N LEU A 277 -32.97 -25.27 -9.29
CA LEU A 277 -33.44 -23.89 -9.43
C LEU A 277 -32.35 -23.02 -10.08
N PHE A 278 -31.10 -23.11 -9.63
CA PHE A 278 -30.00 -22.28 -10.12
C PHE A 278 -29.24 -22.85 -11.33
N GLU A 279 -29.19 -24.17 -11.50
CA GLU A 279 -28.40 -24.85 -12.55
C GLU A 279 -28.77 -24.43 -13.98
N HIS A 280 -30.07 -24.28 -14.26
CA HIS A 280 -30.56 -23.89 -15.59
C HIS A 280 -31.01 -22.43 -15.67
N LEU A 281 -30.61 -21.58 -14.72
CA LEU A 281 -31.07 -20.19 -14.65
C LEU A 281 -30.69 -19.36 -15.88
N HIS A 282 -29.57 -19.67 -16.54
CA HIS A 282 -29.13 -19.01 -17.77
C HIS A 282 -30.05 -19.24 -18.99
N ALA A 283 -30.89 -20.28 -18.95
CA ALA A 283 -31.84 -20.61 -20.00
C ALA A 283 -33.25 -20.05 -19.74
N ASP A 284 -33.48 -19.46 -18.57
CA ASP A 284 -34.78 -18.91 -18.17
C ASP A 284 -35.01 -17.49 -18.74
N PRO A 285 -36.27 -17.04 -18.94
CA PRO A 285 -36.57 -15.68 -19.40
C PRO A 285 -36.08 -14.60 -18.42
N ALA A 286 -35.63 -13.47 -18.96
CA ALA A 286 -35.05 -12.37 -18.18
C ALA A 286 -35.91 -11.91 -16.98
N TYR A 287 -37.22 -11.73 -17.18
CA TYR A 287 -38.12 -11.31 -16.10
C TYR A 287 -38.19 -12.33 -14.95
N LEU A 288 -38.10 -13.63 -15.28
CA LEU A 288 -38.19 -14.70 -14.29
C LEU A 288 -36.90 -14.77 -13.45
N ILE A 289 -35.74 -14.58 -14.07
CA ILE A 289 -34.45 -14.53 -13.37
C ILE A 289 -34.46 -13.40 -12.33
N VAL A 290 -34.91 -12.20 -12.73
CA VAL A 290 -35.02 -11.05 -11.82
C VAL A 290 -36.03 -11.32 -10.70
N GLU A 291 -37.16 -11.96 -11.02
CA GLU A 291 -38.17 -12.35 -10.03
C GLU A 291 -37.61 -13.34 -8.99
N VAL A 292 -36.85 -14.36 -9.41
CA VAL A 292 -36.19 -15.33 -8.52
C VAL A 292 -35.26 -14.63 -7.53
N PHE A 293 -34.36 -13.76 -8.01
CA PHE A 293 -33.43 -13.03 -7.13
C PHE A 293 -34.15 -12.07 -6.19
N ASN A 294 -35.18 -11.37 -6.66
CA ASN A 294 -35.96 -10.46 -5.81
C ASN A 294 -36.70 -11.19 -4.70
N VAL A 295 -37.34 -12.33 -5.00
CA VAL A 295 -38.06 -13.10 -3.98
C VAL A 295 -37.10 -13.66 -2.94
N LEU A 296 -35.99 -14.26 -3.36
CA LEU A 296 -34.99 -14.78 -2.43
C LEU A 296 -34.35 -13.67 -1.58
N LYS A 297 -34.07 -12.51 -2.18
CA LYS A 297 -33.51 -11.35 -1.45
C LYS A 297 -34.43 -10.92 -0.32
N HIS A 298 -35.72 -10.64 -0.59
CA HIS A 298 -36.63 -10.05 0.39
C HIS A 298 -37.24 -11.07 1.36
N HIS A 299 -37.59 -12.27 0.88
CA HIS A 299 -38.33 -13.26 1.68
C HIS A 299 -37.46 -14.37 2.29
N VAL A 300 -36.15 -14.41 1.97
CA VAL A 300 -35.21 -15.39 2.53
C VAL A 300 -34.00 -14.72 3.17
N PHE A 301 -33.21 -13.95 2.42
CA PHE A 301 -31.90 -13.47 2.90
C PHE A 301 -32.02 -12.25 3.83
N LEU A 302 -32.83 -11.25 3.47
CA LEU A 302 -33.09 -10.08 4.31
C LEU A 302 -34.08 -10.36 5.46
N ASP A 303 -34.80 -11.46 5.40
CA ASP A 303 -35.72 -11.89 6.45
C ASP A 303 -34.93 -12.29 7.71
N LYS A 304 -35.11 -11.56 8.81
CA LYS A 304 -34.39 -11.79 10.08
C LYS A 304 -34.89 -13.03 10.83
N THR A 305 -36.07 -13.53 10.49
CA THR A 305 -36.66 -14.71 11.15
C THR A 305 -35.82 -15.96 10.82
N ILE A 306 -35.44 -16.12 9.54
CA ILE A 306 -34.69 -17.29 9.09
C ILE A 306 -33.26 -17.27 9.67
N PRO A 307 -32.82 -18.36 10.33
CA PRO A 307 -31.51 -18.43 10.96
C PRO A 307 -30.38 -18.51 9.93
N ARG A 308 -29.21 -18.00 10.31
CA ARG A 308 -28.00 -17.95 9.47
C ARG A 308 -27.60 -19.33 8.92
N GLN A 309 -27.73 -20.39 9.72
CA GLN A 309 -27.37 -21.75 9.30
C GLN A 309 -28.26 -22.30 8.18
N ALA A 310 -29.55 -21.92 8.15
CA ALA A 310 -30.44 -22.27 7.04
C ALA A 310 -30.00 -21.53 5.77
N LYS A 311 -29.69 -20.23 5.87
CA LYS A 311 -29.21 -19.41 4.74
C LYS A 311 -27.90 -19.93 4.14
N SER A 312 -26.95 -20.34 4.97
CA SER A 312 -25.66 -20.88 4.52
C SER A 312 -25.78 -22.23 3.80
N ARG A 313 -26.79 -23.05 4.13
CA ARG A 313 -27.05 -24.33 3.44
C ARG A 313 -27.60 -24.14 2.02
N ILE A 314 -28.32 -23.04 1.77
CA ILE A 314 -28.90 -22.72 0.46
C ILE A 314 -27.78 -22.41 -0.55
N LEU A 315 -26.74 -21.67 -0.15
CA LEU A 315 -25.72 -21.16 -1.06
C LEU A 315 -24.39 -21.91 -0.88
N SER A 316 -24.22 -22.96 -1.66
CA SER A 316 -22.96 -23.69 -1.81
C SER A 316 -22.08 -23.11 -2.92
N GLY A 317 -20.78 -23.42 -2.93
CA GLY A 317 -19.84 -22.93 -3.96
C GLY A 317 -20.29 -23.28 -5.39
N LYS A 318 -20.87 -24.48 -5.58
CA LYS A 318 -21.47 -24.88 -6.86
C LYS A 318 -22.65 -24.01 -7.26
N ILE A 319 -23.54 -23.68 -6.32
CA ILE A 319 -24.70 -22.82 -6.58
C ILE A 319 -24.27 -21.40 -6.91
N LEU A 320 -23.28 -20.84 -6.21
CA LEU A 320 -22.70 -19.55 -6.55
C LEU A 320 -22.10 -19.56 -7.96
N SER A 321 -21.42 -20.64 -8.34
CA SER A 321 -20.89 -20.81 -9.71
C SER A 321 -22.00 -20.86 -10.77
N HIS A 322 -23.14 -21.50 -10.47
CA HIS A 322 -24.31 -21.50 -11.34
C HIS A 322 -24.93 -20.11 -11.48
N ILE A 323 -25.06 -19.35 -10.39
CA ILE A 323 -25.51 -17.95 -10.44
C ILE A 323 -24.57 -17.10 -11.29
N ALA A 324 -23.25 -17.31 -11.17
CA ALA A 324 -22.25 -16.61 -11.98
C ALA A 324 -22.34 -16.93 -13.49
N THR A 325 -23.00 -18.01 -13.91
CA THR A 325 -23.24 -18.27 -15.34
C THR A 325 -24.14 -17.21 -15.99
N VAL A 326 -24.99 -16.53 -15.20
CA VAL A 326 -25.89 -15.46 -15.67
C VAL A 326 -25.12 -14.24 -16.17
N TYR A 327 -23.85 -14.05 -15.77
CA TYR A 327 -23.01 -13.00 -16.36
C TYR A 327 -22.82 -13.12 -17.88
N ARG A 328 -23.04 -14.30 -18.46
CA ARG A 328 -22.93 -14.53 -19.91
C ARG A 328 -24.26 -14.33 -20.64
N TYR A 329 -25.30 -13.86 -19.95
CA TYR A 329 -26.63 -13.69 -20.51
C TYR A 329 -26.68 -12.43 -21.38
N HIS A 330 -26.71 -12.60 -22.71
CA HIS A 330 -26.79 -11.48 -23.65
C HIS A 330 -28.26 -11.14 -23.97
N ILE A 331 -28.65 -9.88 -23.73
CA ILE A 331 -29.93 -9.30 -24.16
C ILE A 331 -29.64 -8.35 -25.33
N PRO A 332 -30.35 -8.44 -26.47
CA PRO A 332 -30.36 -7.38 -27.48
C PRO A 332 -30.96 -6.10 -26.87
N GLU A 333 -30.20 -5.00 -26.86
CA GLU A 333 -30.51 -3.72 -26.19
C GLU A 333 -31.91 -3.15 -26.53
N GLU A 334 -32.50 -3.51 -27.67
CA GLU A 334 -33.83 -3.09 -28.13
C GLU A 334 -35.02 -3.66 -27.31
N SER A 335 -34.79 -4.60 -26.40
CA SER A 335 -35.84 -5.32 -25.65
C SER A 335 -36.03 -4.89 -24.19
N LEU A 336 -35.25 -3.90 -23.72
CA LEU A 336 -35.36 -3.38 -22.35
C LEU A 336 -36.29 -2.17 -22.30
N SER A 337 -37.51 -2.36 -21.81
CA SER A 337 -38.39 -1.25 -21.42
C SER A 337 -37.79 -0.45 -20.26
N GLU A 338 -37.92 0.88 -20.29
CA GLU A 338 -37.43 1.81 -19.26
C GLU A 338 -37.81 1.34 -17.84
N GLY A 339 -36.82 0.97 -17.02
CA GLY A 339 -36.99 0.60 -15.61
C GLY A 339 -36.75 -0.88 -15.24
N HIS A 340 -36.58 -1.78 -16.20
CA HIS A 340 -36.28 -3.19 -15.91
C HIS A 340 -34.78 -3.46 -15.81
N LYS A 341 -34.32 -3.99 -14.66
CA LYS A 341 -32.93 -4.42 -14.45
C LYS A 341 -32.58 -5.59 -15.37
N SER A 342 -31.39 -5.55 -15.96
CA SER A 342 -30.87 -6.69 -16.71
C SER A 342 -30.53 -7.87 -15.76
N PRO A 343 -30.66 -9.13 -16.21
CA PRO A 343 -30.43 -10.32 -15.38
C PRO A 343 -29.01 -10.44 -14.81
N ASP A 344 -28.00 -9.98 -15.56
CA ASP A 344 -26.60 -9.93 -15.14
C ASP A 344 -26.37 -8.95 -13.98
N VAL A 345 -26.98 -7.76 -14.05
CA VAL A 345 -26.95 -6.77 -12.97
C VAL A 345 -27.71 -7.29 -11.74
N ALA A 346 -28.87 -7.92 -11.94
CA ALA A 346 -29.64 -8.52 -10.84
C ALA A 346 -28.86 -9.66 -10.15
N ALA A 347 -28.19 -10.52 -10.92
CA ALA A 347 -27.31 -11.56 -10.38
C ALA A 347 -26.12 -10.96 -9.64
N HIS A 348 -25.50 -9.89 -10.17
CA HIS A 348 -24.40 -9.19 -9.53
C HIS A 348 -24.80 -8.56 -8.20
N GLU A 349 -25.91 -7.81 -8.14
CA GLU A 349 -26.42 -7.24 -6.88
C GLU A 349 -26.69 -8.33 -5.83
N PHE A 350 -27.22 -9.48 -6.26
CA PHE A 350 -27.48 -10.61 -5.37
C PHE A 350 -26.17 -11.22 -4.84
N LEU A 351 -25.20 -11.49 -5.71
CA LEU A 351 -23.89 -12.03 -5.33
C LEU A 351 -23.11 -11.06 -4.44
N MET A 352 -23.13 -9.76 -4.75
CA MET A 352 -22.50 -8.71 -3.93
C MET A 352 -23.09 -8.69 -2.52
N MET A 353 -24.42 -8.75 -2.39
CA MET A 353 -25.10 -8.78 -1.10
C MET A 353 -24.66 -9.99 -0.27
N VAL A 354 -24.76 -11.19 -0.85
CA VAL A 354 -24.50 -12.46 -0.15
C VAL A 354 -23.02 -12.64 0.20
N CYS A 355 -22.12 -12.33 -0.72
CA CYS A 355 -20.68 -12.63 -0.59
C CYS A 355 -19.89 -11.55 0.17
N THR A 356 -20.53 -10.46 0.61
CA THR A 356 -19.88 -9.41 1.41
C THR A 356 -20.42 -9.29 2.84
N SER A 357 -21.66 -9.70 3.08
CA SER A 357 -22.31 -9.54 4.39
C SER A 357 -22.23 -10.81 5.26
N PRO A 358 -21.59 -10.74 6.46
CA PRO A 358 -21.54 -11.89 7.38
C PRO A 358 -22.91 -12.37 7.89
N ALA A 359 -23.92 -11.50 7.85
CA ALA A 359 -25.28 -11.79 8.35
C ALA A 359 -26.05 -12.77 7.46
N LEU A 360 -25.66 -12.89 6.18
CA LEU A 360 -26.41 -13.66 5.17
C LEU A 360 -25.95 -15.11 5.03
N GLY A 361 -25.00 -15.53 5.87
CA GLY A 361 -24.62 -16.93 6.08
C GLY A 361 -23.46 -17.44 5.23
N VAL A 362 -23.22 -16.88 4.05
CA VAL A 362 -22.12 -17.31 3.17
C VAL A 362 -20.76 -16.84 3.68
N VAL A 363 -20.65 -15.58 4.10
CA VAL A 363 -19.41 -15.04 4.68
C VAL A 363 -19.31 -15.40 6.15
N LEU A 364 -18.23 -16.08 6.53
CA LEU A 364 -17.82 -16.29 7.91
C LEU A 364 -16.92 -15.12 8.36
N PRO A 365 -17.07 -14.60 9.59
CA PRO A 365 -16.19 -13.56 10.11
C PRO A 365 -14.72 -13.96 9.99
N SER A 366 -13.97 -13.21 9.18
CA SER A 366 -12.53 -13.44 8.94
C SER A 366 -11.69 -12.80 10.06
N HIS A 367 -10.49 -13.33 10.26
CA HIS A 367 -9.47 -12.78 11.15
C HIS A 367 -8.40 -12.00 10.36
N GLY A 368 -8.75 -11.47 9.18
CA GLY A 368 -7.86 -10.76 8.26
C GLY A 368 -6.67 -11.61 7.79
N PHE A 369 -5.45 -11.26 8.20
CA PHE A 369 -4.23 -11.95 7.75
C PHE A 369 -3.81 -13.14 8.63
N TYR A 370 -4.54 -13.41 9.71
CA TYR A 370 -4.25 -14.55 10.58
C TYR A 370 -4.88 -15.84 10.03
N PRO A 371 -4.11 -16.95 9.95
CA PRO A 371 -4.66 -18.27 9.66
C PRO A 371 -5.64 -18.72 10.73
N HIS A 372 -6.51 -19.66 10.37
CA HIS A 372 -7.42 -20.27 11.34
C HIS A 372 -6.72 -21.42 12.07
N LEU A 373 -6.55 -21.26 13.39
CA LEU A 373 -6.11 -22.30 14.31
C LEU A 373 -7.28 -23.27 14.58
N ARG A 374 -7.00 -24.56 14.75
CA ARG A 374 -8.04 -25.55 15.08
C ARG A 374 -8.61 -25.25 16.48
N GLU A 375 -9.92 -25.37 16.65
CA GLU A 375 -10.55 -25.40 17.98
C GLU A 375 -9.93 -26.55 18.79
N GLY A 376 -9.12 -26.23 19.80
CA GLY A 376 -8.32 -27.16 20.60
C GLY A 376 -6.83 -26.80 20.75
N GLU A 377 -6.31 -25.85 19.96
CA GLU A 377 -4.95 -25.30 20.08
C GLU A 377 -4.92 -23.91 20.75
N ASP A 378 -5.87 -23.63 21.64
CA ASP A 378 -5.73 -22.55 22.63
C ASP A 378 -4.73 -23.01 23.70
N MET A 379 -3.47 -23.13 23.28
CA MET A 379 -2.36 -23.24 24.19
C MET A 379 -1.81 -21.83 24.39
N ASP A 380 -2.39 -21.14 25.38
CA ASP A 380 -1.66 -20.27 26.30
C ASP A 380 -0.57 -21.09 27.02
N VAL A 381 0.28 -21.81 26.28
CA VAL A 381 1.51 -22.38 26.83
C VAL A 381 2.50 -21.23 26.82
N VAL A 382 2.65 -20.64 28.00
CA VAL A 382 3.90 -20.04 28.42
C VAL A 382 4.98 -21.11 28.25
N MET A 383 5.62 -21.15 27.07
CA MET A 383 6.83 -21.93 26.85
C MET A 383 8.01 -21.05 27.26
N GLU A 384 8.31 -21.04 28.56
CA GLU A 384 9.55 -20.43 29.08
C GLU A 384 10.81 -21.27 28.74
N ASP A 385 10.66 -22.54 28.35
CA ASP A 385 11.79 -23.48 28.24
C ASP A 385 12.07 -24.05 26.82
N ALA A 386 12.00 -23.22 25.78
CA ALA A 386 12.47 -23.60 24.43
C ALA A 386 13.61 -22.72 23.91
N ALA A 387 14.59 -22.46 24.76
CA ALA A 387 15.72 -21.59 24.42
C ALA A 387 16.77 -22.23 23.48
N ASP A 388 16.73 -23.53 23.16
CA ASP A 388 17.87 -24.17 22.46
C ASP A 388 17.57 -25.21 21.36
N PHE A 389 16.32 -25.39 20.91
CA PHE A 389 16.05 -26.23 19.73
C PHE A 389 15.01 -25.61 18.78
N GLY A 390 15.51 -25.00 17.70
CA GLY A 390 14.85 -24.94 16.38
C GLY A 390 13.48 -24.28 16.30
N THR A 391 13.35 -23.02 16.73
CA THR A 391 12.15 -22.19 16.52
C THR A 391 11.88 -21.85 15.03
N ASP A 392 12.80 -22.19 14.12
CA ASP A 392 12.67 -21.98 12.68
C ASP A 392 11.63 -22.87 11.98
N LEU A 393 11.15 -23.94 12.62
CA LEU A 393 10.30 -24.95 11.97
C LEU A 393 8.78 -24.77 12.19
N TYR A 394 8.32 -23.96 13.16
CA TYR A 394 6.87 -23.88 13.43
C TYR A 394 6.16 -22.76 12.67
N LEU A 395 6.88 -21.70 12.27
CA LEU A 395 6.27 -20.52 11.63
C LEU A 395 6.13 -20.63 10.10
N ASP A 396 6.82 -21.60 9.47
CA ASP A 396 6.88 -21.72 8.00
C ASP A 396 6.79 -23.17 7.48
N SER A 397 7.12 -24.20 8.28
CA SER A 397 7.23 -25.57 7.75
C SER A 397 5.90 -26.26 7.43
N THR A 398 4.76 -25.74 7.88
CA THR A 398 3.45 -26.29 7.47
C THR A 398 2.84 -25.63 6.24
N ASP A 399 3.20 -24.38 5.93
CA ASP A 399 2.49 -23.60 4.89
C ASP A 399 3.26 -23.53 3.56
N VAL A 400 4.60 -23.54 3.58
CA VAL A 400 5.41 -23.54 2.33
C VAL A 400 5.52 -24.95 1.73
N MET A 401 5.51 -25.99 2.55
CA MET A 401 5.69 -27.38 2.11
C MET A 401 4.44 -27.96 1.40
N THR A 402 3.25 -27.39 1.61
CA THR A 402 1.98 -27.94 1.09
C THR A 402 1.23 -27.05 0.11
N GLY A 403 1.70 -25.83 -0.21
CA GLY A 403 1.05 -24.95 -1.19
C GLY A 403 -0.40 -24.55 -0.85
N HIS A 404 -0.81 -24.64 0.42
CA HIS A 404 -2.18 -24.43 0.85
C HIS A 404 -2.24 -23.56 2.11
N VAL A 405 -2.78 -22.35 1.97
CA VAL A 405 -3.15 -21.51 3.11
C VAL A 405 -4.47 -22.02 3.67
N ARG A 406 -4.55 -22.26 4.99
CA ARG A 406 -5.80 -22.69 5.64
C ARG A 406 -6.75 -21.51 5.77
N VAL A 407 -7.90 -21.57 5.09
CA VAL A 407 -8.91 -20.51 5.06
C VAL A 407 -10.24 -20.97 5.66
N ARG A 408 -10.88 -20.12 6.48
CA ARG A 408 -12.21 -20.39 7.08
C ARG A 408 -13.32 -20.32 6.04
N ASN A 409 -13.26 -19.33 5.15
CA ASN A 409 -14.20 -19.16 4.05
C ASN A 409 -13.90 -20.09 2.85
N SER A 410 -13.88 -21.41 3.06
CA SER A 410 -13.59 -22.40 2.00
C SER A 410 -14.58 -22.34 0.82
N VAL A 411 -15.88 -22.12 1.11
CA VAL A 411 -16.93 -22.00 0.07
C VAL A 411 -16.64 -20.83 -0.88
N LEU A 412 -16.17 -19.70 -0.35
CA LEU A 412 -15.81 -18.53 -1.16
C LEU A 412 -14.48 -18.74 -1.88
N SER A 413 -13.50 -19.40 -1.25
CA SER A 413 -12.25 -19.81 -1.91
C SER A 413 -12.53 -20.64 -3.18
N ASP A 414 -13.34 -21.70 -3.07
CA ASP A 414 -13.70 -22.53 -4.22
C ASP A 414 -14.47 -21.74 -5.29
N PHE A 415 -15.39 -20.86 -4.86
CA PHE A 415 -16.16 -20.03 -5.79
C PHE A 415 -15.27 -19.03 -6.55
N LEU A 416 -14.33 -18.37 -5.88
CA LEU A 416 -13.39 -17.42 -6.49
C LEU A 416 -12.56 -18.05 -7.61
N GLN A 417 -12.22 -19.34 -7.50
CA GLN A 417 -11.50 -20.07 -8.54
C GLN A 417 -12.32 -20.22 -9.83
N THR A 418 -13.65 -20.21 -9.75
CA THR A 418 -14.54 -20.33 -10.94
C THR A 418 -14.69 -19.02 -11.71
N LEU A 419 -14.39 -17.87 -11.09
CA LEU A 419 -14.59 -16.55 -11.67
C LEU A 419 -13.47 -16.15 -12.65
N ARG A 420 -13.84 -15.36 -13.66
CA ARG A 420 -12.95 -14.82 -14.70
C ARG A 420 -12.95 -13.28 -14.64
N PRO A 421 -12.35 -12.69 -13.59
CA PRO A 421 -12.32 -11.24 -13.40
C PRO A 421 -11.63 -10.49 -14.56
N TYR A 422 -10.67 -11.13 -15.23
CA TYR A 422 -9.97 -10.55 -16.39
C TYR A 422 -10.85 -10.38 -17.63
N ALA A 423 -12.01 -11.05 -17.70
CA ALA A 423 -12.89 -11.02 -18.87
C ALA A 423 -14.15 -10.17 -18.67
N HIS A 424 -14.56 -9.90 -17.43
CA HIS A 424 -15.81 -9.20 -17.13
C HIS A 424 -15.66 -8.27 -15.92
N THR A 425 -15.97 -6.98 -16.11
CA THR A 425 -15.82 -5.93 -15.08
C THR A 425 -16.65 -6.20 -13.83
N LEU A 426 -17.91 -6.63 -13.97
CA LEU A 426 -18.75 -7.01 -12.82
C LEU A 426 -18.17 -8.17 -12.00
N GLN A 427 -17.47 -9.12 -12.65
CA GLN A 427 -16.80 -10.21 -11.91
C GLN A 427 -15.55 -9.70 -11.19
N GLN A 428 -14.81 -8.77 -11.80
CA GLN A 428 -13.69 -8.09 -11.15
C GLN A 428 -14.14 -7.33 -9.90
N GLU A 429 -15.23 -6.56 -9.99
CA GLU A 429 -15.81 -5.85 -8.86
C GLU A 429 -16.23 -6.81 -7.72
N LEU A 430 -16.88 -7.92 -8.06
CA LEU A 430 -17.27 -8.94 -7.08
C LEU A 430 -16.05 -9.56 -6.35
N VAL A 431 -14.99 -9.91 -7.08
CA VAL A 431 -13.76 -10.46 -6.50
C VAL A 431 -13.14 -9.47 -5.52
N LEU A 432 -13.04 -8.19 -5.90
CA LEU A 432 -12.49 -7.15 -5.04
C LEU A 432 -13.35 -6.87 -3.80
N ALA A 433 -14.67 -6.91 -3.94
CA ALA A 433 -15.58 -6.79 -2.81
C ALA A 433 -15.44 -7.95 -1.82
N ILE A 434 -15.25 -9.17 -2.31
CA ILE A 434 -14.98 -10.36 -1.48
C ILE A 434 -13.62 -10.23 -0.77
N PHE A 435 -12.57 -9.79 -1.45
CA PHE A 435 -11.25 -9.55 -0.83
C PHE A 435 -11.31 -8.46 0.24
N LYS A 436 -12.09 -7.40 0.02
CA LYS A 436 -12.29 -6.34 1.03
C LYS A 436 -13.05 -6.84 2.26
N ALA A 437 -14.04 -7.71 2.09
CA ALA A 437 -14.80 -8.30 3.21
C ALA A 437 -14.02 -9.41 3.94
N SER A 438 -13.21 -10.18 3.21
CA SER A 438 -12.43 -11.32 3.72
C SER A 438 -10.99 -11.31 3.18
N PRO A 439 -10.07 -10.57 3.83
CA PRO A 439 -8.68 -10.44 3.40
C PRO A 439 -7.89 -11.75 3.36
N GLU A 440 -8.29 -12.75 4.16
CA GLU A 440 -7.69 -14.10 4.18
C GLU A 440 -7.70 -14.81 2.82
N LEU A 441 -8.69 -14.48 1.96
CA LEU A 441 -8.85 -15.11 0.65
C LEU A 441 -7.86 -14.60 -0.40
N VAL A 442 -7.20 -13.46 -0.17
CA VAL A 442 -6.26 -12.87 -1.13
C VAL A 442 -5.08 -13.81 -1.36
N ALA A 443 -4.45 -14.28 -0.28
CA ALA A 443 -3.30 -15.17 -0.37
C ALA A 443 -3.68 -16.52 -1.00
N ASP A 444 -4.79 -17.11 -0.54
CA ASP A 444 -5.27 -18.40 -1.05
C ASP A 444 -5.65 -18.35 -2.53
N TYR A 445 -6.25 -17.25 -2.99
CA TYR A 445 -6.59 -17.06 -4.40
C TYR A 445 -5.35 -17.11 -5.30
N PHE A 446 -4.31 -16.33 -4.98
CA PHE A 446 -3.10 -16.25 -5.82
C PHE A 446 -2.17 -17.46 -5.69
N ILE A 447 -2.22 -18.19 -4.58
CA ILE A 447 -1.42 -19.41 -4.39
C ILE A 447 -2.05 -20.61 -5.11
N ARG A 448 -3.38 -20.76 -5.05
CA ARG A 448 -4.08 -21.91 -5.68
C ARG A 448 -4.32 -21.76 -7.17
N LYS A 449 -4.52 -20.53 -7.65
CA LYS A 449 -4.81 -20.31 -9.07
C LYS A 449 -3.55 -20.62 -9.85
N GLU A 450 -3.62 -21.59 -10.78
CA GLU A 450 -2.53 -21.86 -11.73
C GLU A 450 -2.09 -20.51 -12.30
N ALA A 451 -0.85 -20.14 -12.01
CA ALA A 451 -0.35 -18.82 -12.33
C ALA A 451 -0.54 -18.61 -13.83
N PHE A 452 -1.42 -17.67 -14.20
CA PHE A 452 -1.40 -17.13 -15.55
C PHE A 452 0.03 -16.68 -15.81
N ASN A 453 0.70 -17.26 -16.81
CA ASN A 453 2.03 -16.83 -17.21
C ASN A 453 1.96 -15.35 -17.54
N TYR A 454 2.46 -14.52 -16.62
CA TYR A 454 2.31 -13.08 -16.67
C TYR A 454 3.36 -12.47 -17.62
N ASP A 455 3.23 -12.82 -18.90
CA ASP A 455 4.14 -12.32 -19.93
C ASP A 455 3.63 -10.95 -20.42
N PRO A 456 4.46 -9.87 -20.35
CA PRO A 456 4.05 -8.52 -20.70
C PRO A 456 3.70 -8.36 -22.18
N ASN A 457 2.42 -8.57 -22.51
CA ASN A 457 1.87 -8.37 -23.84
C ASN A 457 0.54 -7.61 -23.73
N LEU A 458 0.30 -6.60 -24.58
CA LEU A 458 -0.93 -5.77 -24.58
C LEU A 458 -2.17 -6.53 -25.12
N THR A 459 -2.47 -7.69 -24.54
CA THR A 459 -3.68 -8.46 -24.78
C THR A 459 -4.80 -8.00 -23.84
N SER A 460 -6.06 -8.16 -24.24
CA SER A 460 -7.22 -7.82 -23.37
C SER A 460 -7.20 -8.60 -22.05
N THR A 461 -6.73 -9.85 -22.08
CA THR A 461 -6.55 -10.69 -20.90
C THR A 461 -5.46 -10.17 -19.97
N TRP A 462 -4.31 -9.75 -20.52
CA TRP A 462 -3.25 -9.12 -19.72
C TRP A 462 -3.75 -7.83 -19.09
N ILE A 463 -4.39 -6.94 -19.85
CA ILE A 463 -4.93 -5.67 -19.32
C ILE A 463 -5.93 -5.92 -18.19
N GLY A 464 -6.87 -6.86 -18.37
CA GLY A 464 -7.86 -7.21 -17.34
C GLY A 464 -7.23 -7.81 -16.08
N TYR A 465 -6.23 -8.69 -16.24
CA TYR A 465 -5.52 -9.28 -15.11
C TYR A 465 -4.63 -8.28 -14.38
N SER A 466 -3.92 -7.42 -15.12
CA SER A 466 -3.13 -6.31 -14.61
C SER A 466 -3.99 -5.33 -13.80
N ALA A 467 -5.18 -4.99 -14.29
CA ALA A 467 -6.14 -4.15 -13.57
C ALA A 467 -6.60 -4.81 -12.25
N LEU A 468 -6.87 -6.12 -12.26
CA LEU A 468 -7.21 -6.86 -11.05
C LEU A 468 -6.05 -6.86 -10.04
N LEU A 469 -4.81 -7.11 -10.49
CA LEU A 469 -3.64 -7.08 -9.63
C LEU A 469 -3.45 -5.71 -8.99
N TYR A 470 -3.51 -4.64 -9.79
CA TYR A 470 -3.39 -3.27 -9.31
C TYR A 470 -4.44 -2.94 -8.23
N GLN A 471 -5.71 -3.21 -8.51
CA GLN A 471 -6.81 -2.94 -7.58
C GLN A 471 -6.74 -3.81 -6.32
N THR A 472 -6.22 -5.04 -6.43
CA THR A 472 -6.02 -5.92 -5.27
C THR A 472 -4.92 -5.40 -4.34
N ILE A 473 -3.83 -4.88 -4.91
CA ILE A 473 -2.77 -4.24 -4.14
C ILE A 473 -3.29 -2.94 -3.52
N GLU A 474 -4.12 -2.16 -4.21
CA GLU A 474 -4.72 -0.92 -3.69
C GLU A 474 -5.68 -1.13 -2.51
N LEU A 475 -6.17 -2.35 -2.27
CA LEU A 475 -7.03 -2.65 -1.12
C LEU A 475 -6.36 -2.24 0.21
N PRO A 476 -7.12 -1.62 1.13
CA PRO A 476 -6.56 -1.12 2.39
C PRO A 476 -6.13 -2.26 3.31
N VAL A 477 -5.10 -2.00 4.12
CA VAL A 477 -4.65 -2.94 5.16
C VAL A 477 -5.72 -3.01 6.26
N PRO A 478 -6.18 -4.21 6.67
CA PRO A 478 -7.14 -4.36 7.76
C PRO A 478 -6.60 -3.80 9.08
N LYS A 479 -7.45 -3.11 9.84
CA LYS A 479 -7.08 -2.60 11.18
C LYS A 479 -6.65 -3.78 12.08
N PHE A 480 -5.57 -3.59 12.84
CA PHE A 480 -4.96 -4.65 13.66
C PHE A 480 -4.65 -5.94 12.89
N LEU A 481 -4.42 -5.84 11.57
CA LEU A 481 -4.15 -6.98 10.68
C LEU A 481 -5.29 -8.02 10.64
N GLY A 482 -6.51 -7.63 11.08
CA GLY A 482 -7.70 -8.47 11.03
C GLY A 482 -8.30 -8.90 12.36
N GLN A 483 -7.66 -8.58 13.49
CA GLN A 483 -8.15 -9.00 14.79
C GLN A 483 -9.10 -7.97 15.42
N LYS A 484 -10.16 -8.45 16.09
CA LYS A 484 -11.24 -7.59 16.61
C LYS A 484 -10.86 -6.83 17.90
N ARG A 485 -9.86 -7.31 18.65
CA ARG A 485 -9.48 -6.80 19.99
C ARG A 485 -7.96 -6.58 20.10
N GLY A 486 -7.41 -5.68 19.29
CA GLY A 486 -5.98 -5.33 19.32
C GLY A 486 -5.07 -6.36 18.62
N TYR A 487 -3.75 -6.19 18.78
CA TYR A 487 -2.74 -7.05 18.15
C TYR A 487 -2.53 -8.39 18.89
N SER A 488 -2.41 -9.49 18.14
CA SER A 488 -2.03 -10.82 18.64
C SER A 488 -0.67 -10.84 19.36
N ASN A 489 -0.35 -11.94 20.05
CA ASN A 489 1.00 -12.20 20.56
C ASN A 489 1.99 -12.52 19.42
N ILE A 490 1.50 -13.14 18.35
CA ILE A 490 2.30 -13.65 17.23
C ILE A 490 1.93 -12.85 15.97
N PRO A 491 2.90 -12.40 15.15
CA PRO A 491 2.61 -11.75 13.88
C PRO A 491 1.96 -12.71 12.86
N PRO A 492 1.18 -12.21 11.89
CA PRO A 492 0.66 -13.05 10.82
C PRO A 492 1.81 -13.59 9.95
N PRO A 493 1.65 -14.78 9.32
CA PRO A 493 2.67 -15.35 8.45
C PRO A 493 3.06 -14.39 7.32
N THR A 494 4.36 -14.18 7.14
CA THR A 494 4.89 -13.29 6.09
C THR A 494 4.51 -13.77 4.69
N SER A 495 4.32 -15.08 4.50
CA SER A 495 3.85 -15.71 3.27
C SER A 495 2.42 -15.30 2.87
N VAL A 496 1.54 -14.98 3.83
CA VAL A 496 0.18 -14.50 3.58
C VAL A 496 0.20 -12.99 3.32
N VAL A 497 0.92 -12.24 4.15
CA VAL A 497 1.00 -10.77 4.06
C VAL A 497 1.62 -10.32 2.74
N ILE A 498 2.67 -11.01 2.26
CA ILE A 498 3.33 -10.66 1.00
C ILE A 498 2.39 -10.80 -0.20
N GLN A 499 1.45 -11.75 -0.21
CA GLN A 499 0.49 -11.91 -1.30
C GLN A 499 -0.50 -10.74 -1.38
N SER A 500 -0.73 -10.02 -0.28
CA SER A 500 -1.54 -8.81 -0.29
C SER A 500 -0.75 -7.56 -0.74
N ILE A 501 0.58 -7.56 -0.59
CA ILE A 501 1.46 -6.44 -0.94
C ILE A 501 1.93 -6.56 -2.39
N LEU A 502 2.52 -7.70 -2.74
CA LEU A 502 3.00 -8.03 -4.07
C LEU A 502 2.66 -9.50 -4.39
N PRO A 503 1.47 -9.76 -4.97
CA PRO A 503 0.99 -11.09 -5.31
C PRO A 503 2.00 -11.90 -6.16
N GLN A 504 2.01 -13.22 -5.99
CA GLN A 504 2.93 -14.16 -6.66
C GLN A 504 3.03 -14.04 -8.19
N PRO A 505 1.96 -13.72 -8.96
CA PRO A 505 2.08 -13.51 -10.39
C PRO A 505 3.06 -12.39 -10.79
N LEU A 506 3.40 -11.48 -9.86
CA LEU A 506 4.37 -10.42 -10.07
C LEU A 506 5.73 -10.89 -9.52
N THR A 507 6.48 -11.60 -10.36
CA THR A 507 7.85 -11.99 -10.03
C THR A 507 8.83 -10.85 -10.32
N GLN A 508 10.05 -10.97 -9.77
CA GLN A 508 11.13 -10.02 -10.05
C GLN A 508 11.46 -9.97 -11.55
N ASP A 509 11.47 -11.12 -12.23
CA ASP A 509 11.76 -11.21 -13.66
C ASP A 509 10.66 -10.53 -14.49
N ASP A 510 9.39 -10.81 -14.20
CA ASP A 510 8.27 -10.22 -14.94
C ASP A 510 8.17 -8.71 -14.75
N LEU A 511 8.38 -8.22 -13.52
CA LEU A 511 8.42 -6.78 -13.25
C LEU A 511 9.61 -6.10 -13.93
N THR A 512 10.77 -6.77 -13.98
CA THR A 512 11.96 -6.26 -14.67
C THR A 512 11.75 -6.21 -16.19
N LYS A 513 11.09 -7.22 -16.77
CA LYS A 513 10.65 -7.20 -18.18
C LYS A 513 9.65 -6.09 -18.45
N CYS A 514 8.64 -5.92 -17.59
CA CYS A 514 7.64 -4.86 -17.74
C CYS A 514 8.27 -3.47 -17.69
N LEU A 515 9.20 -3.21 -16.76
CA LEU A 515 9.90 -1.94 -16.64
C LEU A 515 10.74 -1.61 -17.88
N ASN A 516 11.38 -2.61 -18.47
CA ASN A 516 12.23 -2.46 -19.66
C ASN A 516 11.49 -2.64 -20.99
N HIS A 517 10.16 -2.82 -20.96
CA HIS A 517 9.38 -3.10 -22.15
C HIS A 517 9.24 -1.86 -23.06
N ASN A 518 9.22 -2.06 -24.38
CA ASN A 518 9.13 -0.99 -25.38
C ASN A 518 7.82 -0.20 -25.31
N SER A 519 6.73 -0.82 -24.83
CA SER A 519 5.44 -0.14 -24.64
C SER A 519 5.45 0.77 -23.41
N GLU A 520 5.06 2.04 -23.61
CA GLU A 520 4.88 3.01 -22.52
C GLU A 520 3.85 2.55 -21.48
N LEU A 521 2.79 1.87 -21.91
CA LEU A 521 1.67 1.49 -21.04
C LEU A 521 2.08 0.36 -20.07
N ILE A 522 2.80 -0.66 -20.58
CA ILE A 522 3.31 -1.77 -19.76
C ILE A 522 4.35 -1.27 -18.75
N SER A 523 5.29 -0.44 -19.21
CA SER A 523 6.31 0.13 -18.32
C SER A 523 5.70 1.09 -17.29
N PHE A 524 4.68 1.89 -17.67
CA PHE A 524 3.96 2.73 -16.72
C PHE A 524 3.15 1.92 -15.70
N PHE A 525 2.54 0.80 -16.11
CA PHE A 525 1.87 -0.12 -15.21
C PHE A 525 2.82 -0.66 -14.14
N ALA A 526 4.02 -1.12 -14.52
CA ALA A 526 5.00 -1.62 -13.57
C ALA A 526 5.41 -0.56 -12.53
N ILE A 527 5.66 0.68 -12.99
CA ILE A 527 5.95 1.82 -12.10
C ILE A 527 4.80 2.04 -11.11
N ARG A 528 3.56 2.10 -11.61
CA ARG A 528 2.36 2.33 -10.79
C ARG A 528 2.14 1.22 -9.76
N VAL A 529 2.26 -0.05 -10.15
CA VAL A 529 2.13 -1.19 -9.25
C VAL A 529 3.17 -1.16 -8.16
N LEU A 530 4.44 -0.89 -8.50
CA LEU A 530 5.51 -0.79 -7.52
C LEU A 530 5.25 0.33 -6.51
N ILE A 531 4.80 1.52 -6.94
CA ILE A 531 4.46 2.63 -6.03
C ILE A 531 3.39 2.21 -5.02
N VAL A 532 2.29 1.59 -5.49
CA VAL A 532 1.20 1.17 -4.59
C VAL A 532 1.66 0.04 -3.67
N ALA A 533 2.46 -0.91 -4.16
CA ALA A 533 3.04 -1.97 -3.35
C ALA A 533 3.96 -1.42 -2.24
N PHE A 534 4.81 -0.44 -2.55
CA PHE A 534 5.65 0.25 -1.56
C PHE A 534 4.82 1.01 -0.50
N HIS A 535 3.78 1.73 -0.90
CA HIS A 535 2.89 2.40 0.06
C HIS A 535 2.17 1.40 0.98
N LYS A 536 1.77 0.24 0.44
CA LYS A 536 1.15 -0.83 1.23
C LYS A 536 2.16 -1.47 2.17
N LEU A 537 3.38 -1.75 1.71
CA LEU A 537 4.48 -2.24 2.54
C LEU A 537 4.74 -1.28 3.71
N ARG A 538 4.87 0.02 3.44
CA ARG A 538 5.05 1.04 4.49
C ARG A 538 3.91 1.03 5.51
N SER A 539 2.67 0.87 5.05
CA SER A 539 1.49 0.80 5.93
C SER A 539 1.52 -0.44 6.82
N VAL A 540 1.86 -1.61 6.26
CA VAL A 540 2.02 -2.86 7.03
C VAL A 540 3.17 -2.76 8.03
N LEU A 541 4.33 -2.24 7.62
CA LEU A 541 5.49 -2.04 8.49
C LEU A 541 5.17 -1.09 9.64
N ASN A 542 4.38 -0.04 9.41
CA ASN A 542 3.92 0.84 10.48
C ASN A 542 3.00 0.12 11.48
N GLU A 543 2.13 -0.77 11.02
CA GLU A 543 1.30 -1.60 11.91
C GLU A 543 2.14 -2.61 12.70
N PHE A 544 3.17 -3.20 12.07
CA PHE A 544 4.13 -4.09 12.76
C PHE A 544 4.92 -3.33 13.83
N LYS A 545 5.38 -2.10 13.53
CA LYS A 545 6.05 -1.22 14.51
C LYS A 545 5.14 -0.86 15.68
N LYS A 546 3.86 -0.56 15.43
CA LYS A 546 2.89 -0.30 16.51
C LYS A 546 2.68 -1.52 17.41
N ALA A 547 2.64 -2.72 16.83
CA ALA A 547 2.55 -3.97 17.57
C ALA A 547 3.84 -4.27 18.34
N SER A 548 5.01 -3.99 17.77
CA SER A 548 6.32 -4.25 18.39
C SER A 548 6.57 -3.43 19.64
N LEU A 549 6.02 -2.21 19.73
CA LEU A 549 6.05 -1.38 20.95
C LEU A 549 5.43 -2.08 22.17
N THR A 550 4.52 -3.02 21.95
CA THR A 550 3.91 -3.81 23.03
C THR A 550 4.60 -5.18 23.20
N LYS A 551 5.09 -5.79 22.11
CA LYS A 551 5.64 -7.17 22.07
C LYS A 551 6.79 -7.23 21.05
N SER A 552 8.06 -7.23 21.46
CA SER A 552 9.15 -6.80 20.55
C SER A 552 9.73 -7.87 19.61
N LYS A 553 10.31 -8.95 20.14
CA LYS A 553 11.26 -9.78 19.37
C LYS A 553 10.67 -10.47 18.12
N LEU A 554 9.49 -11.10 18.23
CA LEU A 554 8.87 -11.82 17.10
C LEU A 554 8.40 -10.87 15.98
N TRP A 555 7.95 -9.67 16.34
CA TRP A 555 7.47 -8.67 15.39
C TRP A 555 8.62 -8.01 14.63
N GLU A 556 9.78 -7.83 15.28
CA GLU A 556 11.01 -7.37 14.63
C GLU A 556 11.56 -8.40 13.64
N GLN A 557 11.59 -9.68 14.01
CA GLN A 557 11.98 -10.78 13.11
C GLN A 557 11.03 -10.88 11.90
N ALA A 558 9.71 -10.79 12.13
CA ALA A 558 8.73 -10.79 11.04
C ALA A 558 8.87 -9.57 10.11
N THR A 559 9.27 -8.41 10.67
CA THR A 559 9.57 -7.20 9.89
C THR A 559 10.76 -7.44 8.94
N GLN A 560 11.86 -7.97 9.46
CA GLN A 560 13.05 -8.28 8.65
C GLN A 560 12.75 -9.33 7.57
N ARG A 561 12.01 -10.39 7.92
CA ARG A 561 11.58 -11.43 6.98
C ARG A 561 10.67 -10.88 5.88
N LEU A 562 9.71 -10.02 6.22
CA LEU A 562 8.82 -9.39 5.24
C LEU A 562 9.59 -8.51 4.26
N ILE A 563 10.56 -7.73 4.75
CA ILE A 563 11.44 -6.92 3.91
C ILE A 563 12.25 -7.81 2.96
N SER A 564 12.85 -8.89 3.47
CA SER A 564 13.60 -9.85 2.64
C SER A 564 12.73 -10.47 1.54
N GLN A 565 11.53 -10.95 1.87
CA GLN A 565 10.58 -11.53 0.91
C GLN A 565 10.11 -10.51 -0.14
N PHE A 566 9.92 -9.25 0.26
CA PHE A 566 9.59 -8.17 -0.67
C PHE A 566 10.75 -7.89 -1.63
N CYS A 567 11.98 -7.81 -1.12
CA CYS A 567 13.18 -7.59 -1.94
C CYS A 567 13.41 -8.72 -2.96
N GLN A 568 13.08 -9.97 -2.62
CA GLN A 568 13.17 -11.11 -3.55
C GLN A 568 12.21 -11.01 -4.75
N ARG A 569 11.04 -10.36 -4.59
CA ARG A 569 10.04 -10.19 -5.66
C ARG A 569 10.15 -8.85 -6.39
N CYS A 570 10.73 -7.85 -5.74
CA CYS A 570 10.89 -6.51 -6.31
C CYS A 570 12.08 -6.45 -7.29
N PRO A 571 12.03 -5.65 -8.38
CA PRO A 571 13.19 -5.44 -9.25
C PRO A 571 14.41 -4.95 -8.49
N THR A 572 15.59 -5.46 -8.85
CA THR A 572 16.86 -4.98 -8.29
C THR A 572 17.10 -3.53 -8.65
N MET A 573 17.80 -2.79 -7.77
CA MET A 573 18.12 -1.39 -8.01
C MET A 573 18.95 -1.21 -9.30
N LYS A 574 19.73 -2.24 -9.69
CA LYS A 574 20.55 -2.25 -10.92
C LYS A 574 19.68 -2.20 -12.15
N SER A 575 18.58 -2.96 -12.12
CA SER A 575 17.56 -2.97 -13.17
C SER A 575 16.80 -1.64 -13.21
N VAL A 576 16.49 -1.05 -12.05
CA VAL A 576 15.84 0.27 -11.96
C VAL A 576 16.75 1.37 -12.52
N ARG A 577 18.04 1.37 -12.16
CA ARG A 577 19.06 2.28 -12.69
C ARG A 577 19.24 2.13 -14.19
N LEU A 578 19.27 0.89 -14.70
CA LEU A 578 19.36 0.63 -16.14
C LEU A 578 18.13 1.17 -16.87
N ALA A 579 16.93 0.90 -16.35
CA ALA A 579 15.68 1.41 -16.89
C ALA A 579 15.69 2.95 -16.94
N LEU A 580 16.08 3.60 -15.84
CA LEU A 580 16.24 5.05 -15.77
C LEU A 580 17.19 5.57 -16.85
N SER A 581 18.39 5.01 -16.96
CA SER A 581 19.41 5.49 -17.91
C SER A 581 18.99 5.39 -19.38
N ARG A 582 18.20 4.37 -19.75
CA ARG A 582 17.75 4.13 -21.12
C ARG A 582 16.58 5.01 -21.54
N THR A 583 15.78 5.48 -20.58
CA THR A 583 14.47 6.08 -20.87
C THR A 583 14.30 7.51 -20.34
N HIS A 584 15.14 7.97 -19.41
CA HIS A 584 15.01 9.29 -18.77
C HIS A 584 14.90 10.45 -19.76
N ALA A 585 15.66 10.44 -20.86
CA ALA A 585 15.67 11.53 -21.85
C ALA A 585 14.46 11.50 -22.82
N THR A 586 13.77 10.37 -22.96
CA THR A 586 12.69 10.17 -23.95
C THR A 586 11.30 10.03 -23.32
N MET A 587 11.21 9.99 -21.99
CA MET A 587 9.95 9.83 -21.27
C MET A 587 9.15 11.14 -21.17
N LYS A 588 7.83 11.02 -21.34
CA LYS A 588 6.86 12.08 -21.00
C LYS A 588 6.96 12.49 -19.52
N PRO A 589 6.69 13.77 -19.17
CA PRO A 589 6.88 14.30 -17.82
C PRO A 589 6.10 13.51 -16.75
N MET A 590 4.87 13.07 -17.05
CA MET A 590 4.08 12.24 -16.11
C MET A 590 4.76 10.91 -15.74
N LYS A 591 5.39 10.24 -16.71
CA LYS A 591 6.07 8.96 -16.48
C LYS A 591 7.35 9.17 -15.68
N ARG A 592 8.05 10.27 -15.92
CA ARG A 592 9.26 10.65 -15.18
C ARG A 592 8.95 10.97 -13.73
N GLU A 593 7.91 11.75 -13.47
CA GLU A 593 7.44 12.02 -12.11
C GLU A 593 7.09 10.71 -11.38
N ALA A 594 6.32 9.83 -12.00
CA ALA A 594 5.97 8.55 -11.39
C ALA A 594 7.21 7.67 -11.14
N PHE A 595 8.17 7.65 -12.07
CA PHE A 595 9.40 6.88 -11.91
C PHE A 595 10.27 7.42 -10.76
N THR A 596 10.45 8.74 -10.68
CA THR A 596 11.23 9.38 -9.60
C THR A 596 10.55 9.19 -8.24
N ARG A 597 9.21 9.21 -8.19
CA ARG A 597 8.43 8.83 -7.02
C ARG A 597 8.68 7.38 -6.60
N MET A 598 8.75 6.45 -7.55
CA MET A 598 9.11 5.05 -7.27
C MET A 598 10.51 4.95 -6.67
N VAL A 599 11.52 5.61 -7.28
CA VAL A 599 12.91 5.62 -6.77
C VAL A 599 12.97 6.19 -5.35
N ARG A 600 12.22 7.26 -5.07
CA ARG A 600 12.13 7.83 -3.72
C ARG A 600 11.64 6.80 -2.69
N LEU A 601 10.67 5.97 -3.06
CA LEU A 601 10.15 4.93 -2.15
C LEU A 601 11.18 3.84 -1.86
N TYR A 602 12.07 3.50 -2.81
CA TYR A 602 13.21 2.62 -2.54
C TYR A 602 14.12 3.22 -1.46
N PHE A 603 14.51 4.50 -1.57
CA PHE A 603 15.38 5.15 -0.58
C PHE A 603 14.70 5.36 0.79
N GLU A 604 13.39 5.62 0.83
CA GLU A 604 12.66 5.82 2.10
C GLU A 604 12.37 4.51 2.86
N ILE A 605 12.06 3.42 2.14
CA ILE A 605 11.57 2.17 2.75
C ILE A 605 12.68 1.10 2.81
N LEU A 606 13.55 1.05 1.80
CA LEU A 606 14.63 0.06 1.64
C LEU A 606 16.01 0.73 1.49
N PRO A 607 16.47 1.54 2.47
CA PRO A 607 17.70 2.31 2.34
C PRO A 607 18.95 1.43 2.17
N GLN A 608 18.98 0.24 2.78
CA GLN A 608 20.11 -0.69 2.68
C GLN A 608 20.33 -1.13 1.22
N VAL A 609 19.30 -1.67 0.58
CA VAL A 609 19.34 -2.11 -0.82
C VAL A 609 19.60 -0.94 -1.78
N ALA A 610 19.09 0.25 -1.47
CA ALA A 610 19.27 1.43 -2.32
C ALA A 610 20.69 2.01 -2.26
N LEU A 611 21.38 1.90 -1.11
CA LEU A 611 22.72 2.46 -0.89
C LEU A 611 23.86 1.52 -1.31
N GLU A 612 23.60 0.21 -1.41
CA GLU A 612 24.57 -0.78 -1.92
C GLU A 612 24.99 -0.48 -3.36
N GLU A 613 24.13 0.17 -4.15
CA GLU A 613 24.45 0.49 -5.53
C GLU A 613 25.03 1.89 -5.73
N LYS A 614 26.07 1.96 -6.57
CA LYS A 614 26.68 3.22 -7.04
C LYS A 614 25.69 3.97 -7.95
N PHE A 615 24.75 4.68 -7.34
CA PHE A 615 23.72 5.47 -8.01
C PHE A 615 24.05 6.97 -7.89
N ASP A 616 24.44 7.62 -8.99
CA ASP A 616 24.78 9.04 -8.97
C ASP A 616 23.53 9.93 -8.99
N VAL A 617 22.93 10.12 -7.80
CA VAL A 617 21.77 11.00 -7.60
C VAL A 617 22.06 12.44 -8.03
N THR A 618 23.33 12.88 -7.92
CA THR A 618 23.74 14.26 -8.20
C THR A 618 23.45 14.64 -9.63
N ILE A 619 23.87 13.82 -10.60
CA ILE A 619 23.68 14.11 -12.03
C ILE A 619 22.19 14.16 -12.39
N LEU A 620 21.39 13.26 -11.83
CA LEU A 620 19.95 13.17 -12.11
C LEU A 620 19.17 14.35 -11.54
N LEU A 621 19.49 14.79 -10.31
CA LEU A 621 18.94 16.02 -9.77
C LEU A 621 19.37 17.23 -10.62
N CYS A 622 20.63 17.31 -11.02
CA CYS A 622 21.10 18.40 -11.90
C CYS A 622 20.33 18.45 -13.22
N ASN A 623 20.04 17.30 -13.83
CA ASN A 623 19.26 17.22 -15.06
C ASN A 623 17.79 17.66 -14.82
N ALA A 624 17.17 17.21 -13.73
CA ALA A 624 15.80 17.61 -13.37
C ALA A 624 15.71 19.13 -13.08
N LEU A 625 16.71 19.70 -12.41
CA LEU A 625 16.80 21.14 -12.16
C LEU A 625 16.99 21.94 -13.46
N ALA A 626 17.83 21.44 -14.38
CA ALA A 626 18.04 22.08 -15.68
C ALA A 626 16.76 22.12 -16.53
N GLU A 627 15.92 21.09 -16.43
CA GLU A 627 14.63 21.05 -17.11
C GLU A 627 13.57 21.91 -16.43
N ALA A 628 13.53 21.95 -15.10
CA ALA A 628 12.63 22.82 -14.35
C ALA A 628 12.92 24.33 -14.58
N ASP A 629 14.16 24.70 -14.93
CA ASP A 629 14.55 26.08 -15.27
C ASP A 629 14.18 26.48 -16.71
N LYS A 630 13.91 25.51 -17.60
CA LYS A 630 13.43 25.81 -18.96
C LYS A 630 11.99 26.33 -18.91
N PRO A 631 11.62 27.30 -19.78
CA PRO A 631 10.22 27.69 -19.91
C PRO A 631 9.43 26.48 -20.44
N ALA A 632 8.48 25.98 -19.65
CA ALA A 632 7.63 24.86 -20.03
C ALA A 632 6.56 25.29 -21.04
N ASP A 633 6.22 24.42 -21.99
CA ASP A 633 5.19 24.65 -23.00
C ASP A 633 3.77 24.67 -22.39
N SER A 634 3.57 24.04 -21.22
CA SER A 634 2.29 23.99 -20.49
C SER A 634 2.46 24.20 -18.97
N SER A 635 1.41 24.72 -18.31
CA SER A 635 1.40 24.90 -16.83
C SER A 635 1.40 23.58 -16.06
N GLU A 636 0.85 22.50 -16.65
CA GLU A 636 0.79 21.17 -16.03
C GLU A 636 2.17 20.49 -16.04
N ASP A 637 2.91 20.62 -17.14
CA ASP A 637 4.27 20.07 -17.25
C ASP A 637 5.22 20.76 -16.26
N LYS A 638 5.08 22.08 -16.07
CA LYS A 638 5.84 22.81 -15.06
C LYS A 638 5.56 22.27 -13.64
N ALA A 639 4.31 21.96 -13.31
CA ALA A 639 3.96 21.38 -12.02
C ALA A 639 4.55 19.97 -11.84
N LEU A 640 4.54 19.14 -12.89
CA LEU A 640 5.14 17.80 -12.87
C LEU A 640 6.66 17.85 -12.69
N HIS A 641 7.37 18.78 -13.35
CA HIS A 641 8.81 18.97 -13.17
C HIS A 641 9.16 19.45 -11.75
N ILE A 642 8.34 20.31 -11.14
CA ILE A 642 8.53 20.73 -9.74
C ILE A 642 8.36 19.54 -8.80
N LEU A 643 7.33 18.71 -9.01
CA LEU A 643 7.15 17.49 -8.23
C LEU A 643 8.33 16.53 -8.42
N GLU A 644 8.82 16.34 -9.65
CA GLU A 644 10.02 15.54 -9.95
C GLU A 644 11.23 16.02 -9.13
N VAL A 645 11.49 17.32 -9.11
CA VAL A 645 12.57 17.93 -8.30
C VAL A 645 12.34 17.68 -6.81
N GLU A 646 11.10 17.78 -6.30
CA GLU A 646 10.79 17.50 -4.89
C GLU A 646 11.10 16.03 -4.52
N HIS A 647 10.82 15.08 -5.41
CA HIS A 647 11.17 13.68 -5.21
C HIS A 647 12.68 13.48 -5.13
N TRP A 648 13.44 14.08 -6.05
CA TRP A 648 14.91 14.03 -6.03
C TRP A 648 15.52 14.70 -4.80
N VAL A 649 14.97 15.83 -4.36
CA VAL A 649 15.36 16.54 -3.14
C VAL A 649 15.19 15.64 -1.90
N LYS A 650 14.09 14.88 -1.82
CA LYS A 650 13.88 13.93 -0.72
C LYS A 650 14.85 12.75 -0.78
N ILE A 651 15.17 12.25 -1.98
CA ILE A 651 16.23 11.23 -2.16
C ILE A 651 17.58 11.77 -1.71
N ALA A 652 17.93 13.00 -2.10
CA ALA A 652 19.20 13.63 -1.79
C ALA A 652 19.43 13.82 -0.29
N ARG A 653 18.37 13.95 0.53
CA ARG A 653 18.46 13.97 2.00
C ARG A 653 18.99 12.66 2.58
N HIS A 654 18.67 11.54 1.96
CA HIS A 654 19.07 10.21 2.41
C HIS A 654 20.39 9.74 1.76
N TYR A 655 20.93 10.51 0.81
CA TYR A 655 22.12 10.15 0.05
C TYR A 655 23.38 10.83 0.60
N PRO A 656 24.31 10.09 1.23
CA PRO A 656 25.47 10.68 1.92
C PRO A 656 26.52 11.27 0.96
N ALA A 657 26.57 10.85 -0.30
CA ALA A 657 27.59 11.28 -1.27
C ALA A 657 27.15 12.45 -2.17
N MET A 658 26.14 13.22 -1.75
CA MET A 658 25.64 14.36 -2.52
C MET A 658 26.66 15.51 -2.60
N ARG A 659 26.76 16.18 -3.75
CA ARG A 659 27.68 17.31 -3.99
C ARG A 659 26.89 18.61 -4.19
N TRP A 660 26.54 19.29 -3.11
CA TRP A 660 25.63 20.45 -3.14
C TRP A 660 26.24 21.73 -3.71
N TRP A 661 27.55 21.89 -3.57
CA TRP A 661 28.26 23.16 -3.79
C TRP A 661 29.17 23.16 -5.03
N GLN A 662 29.10 22.13 -5.87
CA GLN A 662 29.92 21.99 -7.08
C GLN A 662 29.12 22.35 -8.32
N LYS A 663 29.67 23.21 -9.18
CA LYS A 663 29.09 23.52 -10.50
C LYS A 663 29.26 22.30 -11.42
N HIS A 664 28.15 21.74 -11.87
CA HIS A 664 28.14 20.60 -12.79
C HIS A 664 28.02 21.08 -14.23
N LYS A 665 28.56 20.35 -15.21
CA LYS A 665 28.53 20.75 -16.65
C LYS A 665 27.11 21.01 -17.18
N THR A 666 26.08 20.44 -16.55
CA THR A 666 24.68 20.54 -16.94
C THR A 666 23.97 21.77 -16.36
N LEU A 667 24.50 22.37 -15.29
CA LEU A 667 23.91 23.51 -14.60
C LEU A 667 24.80 24.75 -14.71
N GLN A 668 24.17 25.93 -14.68
CA GLN A 668 24.89 27.20 -14.62
C GLN A 668 25.45 27.49 -13.21
N TYR A 669 24.73 27.04 -12.17
CA TYR A 669 25.08 27.24 -10.76
C TYR A 669 25.13 25.90 -10.03
N SER A 670 25.60 25.90 -8.78
CA SER A 670 25.53 24.71 -7.93
C SER A 670 24.09 24.22 -7.72
N PRO A 671 23.88 22.92 -7.43
CA PRO A 671 22.55 22.39 -7.11
C PRO A 671 21.84 23.15 -5.99
N PHE A 672 22.59 23.57 -4.96
CA PHE A 672 22.07 24.39 -3.88
C PHE A 672 21.53 25.74 -4.39
N MET A 673 22.32 26.46 -5.20
CA MET A 673 21.93 27.75 -5.74
C MET A 673 20.74 27.64 -6.71
N MET A 674 20.68 26.57 -7.50
CA MET A 674 19.53 26.30 -8.37
C MET A 674 18.24 26.06 -7.59
N LEU A 675 18.29 25.31 -6.49
CA LEU A 675 17.13 25.16 -5.59
C LEU A 675 16.73 26.49 -4.95
N LEU A 676 17.70 27.30 -4.52
CA LEU A 676 17.47 28.63 -3.96
C LEU A 676 16.79 29.56 -4.97
N LYS A 677 17.29 29.58 -6.22
CA LYS A 677 16.71 30.34 -7.35
C LYS A 677 15.28 29.89 -7.63
N LEU A 678 15.02 28.58 -7.62
CA LEU A 678 13.69 28.02 -7.89
C LEU A 678 12.68 28.44 -6.79
N VAL A 679 13.08 28.40 -5.52
CA VAL A 679 12.27 28.90 -4.41
C VAL A 679 12.06 30.41 -4.48
N ALA A 680 13.10 31.17 -4.83
CA ALA A 680 13.06 32.64 -4.91
C ALA A 680 12.31 33.19 -6.14
N THR A 681 12.02 32.37 -7.15
CA THR A 681 11.27 32.79 -8.36
C THR A 681 9.83 32.28 -8.36
N SER A 682 9.46 31.47 -7.37
CA SER A 682 8.12 30.89 -7.27
C SER A 682 7.14 31.84 -6.57
N THR A 683 6.07 32.21 -7.25
CA THR A 683 4.91 32.92 -6.69
C THR A 683 3.97 32.01 -5.89
N ALA A 684 4.21 30.69 -5.87
CA ALA A 684 3.36 29.69 -5.22
C ALA A 684 4.05 29.12 -3.96
N GLY A 685 3.80 29.76 -2.81
CA GLY A 685 4.39 29.41 -1.51
C GLY A 685 4.14 27.99 -1.00
N HIS A 686 3.16 27.25 -1.56
CA HIS A 686 2.75 25.94 -1.04
C HIS A 686 3.50 24.74 -1.65
N SER A 687 4.00 24.84 -2.90
CA SER A 687 4.62 23.69 -3.59
C SER A 687 6.10 23.46 -3.26
N HIS A 688 6.69 24.33 -2.43
CA HIS A 688 8.15 24.37 -2.20
C HIS A 688 8.55 24.12 -0.74
N ALA A 689 7.60 23.80 0.14
CA ALA A 689 7.85 23.54 1.56
C ALA A 689 8.86 22.39 1.77
N GLY A 690 8.77 21.33 0.95
CA GLY A 690 9.73 20.23 0.95
C GLY A 690 11.15 20.68 0.61
N ILE A 691 11.31 21.52 -0.42
CA ILE A 691 12.60 22.08 -0.85
C ILE A 691 13.17 23.02 0.22
N LYS A 692 12.35 23.92 0.75
CA LYS A 692 12.75 24.82 1.85
C LYS A 692 13.21 24.04 3.09
N SER A 693 12.52 22.95 3.43
CA SER A 693 12.92 22.08 4.55
C SER A 693 14.29 21.41 4.33
N LEU A 694 14.62 21.05 3.08
CA LEU A 694 15.93 20.52 2.73
C LEU A 694 17.01 21.60 2.83
N LEU A 695 16.76 22.79 2.27
CA LEU A 695 17.69 23.92 2.36
C LEU A 695 18.01 24.24 3.82
N ILE A 696 17.00 24.27 4.69
CA ILE A 696 17.19 24.45 6.13
C ILE A 696 18.04 23.32 6.74
N SER A 697 17.83 22.07 6.33
CA SER A 697 18.64 20.94 6.82
C SER A 697 20.11 21.09 6.42
N ILE A 698 20.38 21.33 5.14
CA ILE A 698 21.74 21.51 4.61
C ILE A 698 22.44 22.69 5.30
N LEU A 699 21.74 23.80 5.48
CA LEU A 699 22.29 25.00 6.12
C LEU A 699 22.58 24.81 7.62
N ARG A 700 21.79 24.00 8.33
CA ARG A 700 22.09 23.65 9.73
C ARG A 700 23.33 22.78 9.87
N ASP A 701 23.61 21.92 8.90
CA ASP A 701 24.77 21.03 8.95
C ASP A 701 26.10 21.81 8.81
N HIS A 702 26.07 22.96 8.10
CA HIS A 702 27.25 23.81 7.84
C HIS A 702 27.30 25.11 8.68
N ASP A 703 26.26 25.44 9.44
CA ASP A 703 26.14 26.69 10.24
C ASP A 703 26.47 27.98 9.45
N MET A 704 26.01 28.03 8.19
CA MET A 704 26.35 29.13 7.26
C MET A 704 25.47 30.37 7.43
N LEU A 705 24.21 30.17 7.83
CA LEU A 705 23.20 31.21 8.03
C LEU A 705 22.59 31.08 9.41
N GLN A 706 22.24 32.22 10.01
CA GLN A 706 21.63 32.24 11.33
C GLN A 706 20.18 31.75 11.34
N MET A 707 19.84 30.86 12.27
CA MET A 707 18.52 30.20 12.36
C MET A 707 17.78 30.38 13.69
N VAL A 708 18.33 31.13 14.66
CA VAL A 708 17.68 31.36 15.97
C VAL A 708 16.62 32.46 15.90
N THR A 709 16.83 33.47 15.05
CA THR A 709 15.86 34.55 14.82
C THR A 709 14.67 34.09 13.97
N LYS A 710 13.49 34.66 14.21
CA LYS A 710 12.28 34.47 13.39
C LYS A 710 11.79 35.85 12.93
N PRO A 711 11.63 36.12 11.63
CA PRO A 711 11.95 35.30 10.44
C PRO A 711 13.42 34.85 10.35
N THR A 712 13.73 33.76 9.64
CA THR A 712 15.11 33.21 9.59
C THR A 712 16.02 33.98 8.62
N ALA A 713 17.35 33.91 8.77
CA ALA A 713 18.27 34.53 7.82
C ALA A 713 18.17 33.95 6.40
N LEU A 714 17.69 32.71 6.26
CA LEU A 714 17.34 32.12 4.96
C LEU A 714 16.14 32.84 4.31
N ASP A 715 15.13 33.20 5.09
CA ASP A 715 13.98 33.98 4.59
C ASP A 715 14.45 35.37 4.12
N ALA A 716 15.40 35.98 4.84
CA ALA A 716 16.06 37.22 4.43
C ALA A 716 16.80 37.07 3.11
N LEU A 717 17.56 35.99 2.94
CA LEU A 717 18.30 35.69 1.71
C LEU A 717 17.34 35.47 0.53
N LEU A 718 16.27 34.69 0.71
CA LEU A 718 15.25 34.45 -0.31
C LEU A 718 14.49 35.73 -0.70
N ALA A 719 14.15 36.58 0.28
CA ALA A 719 13.52 37.88 0.03
C ALA A 719 14.50 38.88 -0.64
N SER A 720 15.79 38.78 -0.35
CA SER A 720 16.83 39.60 -0.99
C SER A 720 16.92 39.32 -2.50
N LEU A 721 16.74 38.06 -2.90
CA LEU A 721 16.82 37.59 -4.29
C LEU A 721 15.56 37.84 -5.12
N HIS A 722 14.43 38.22 -4.50
CA HIS A 722 13.22 38.64 -5.24
C HIS A 722 13.40 40.07 -5.80
N GLU A 723 13.58 40.24 -7.12
CA GLU A 723 13.70 41.57 -7.74
C GLU A 723 12.35 42.21 -8.12
N SER A 724 12.33 43.56 -8.11
CA SER A 724 11.15 44.41 -8.02
C SER A 724 10.77 45.15 -9.32
N CYS A 725 11.28 44.76 -10.50
CA CYS A 725 10.96 45.45 -11.77
C CYS A 725 11.01 44.53 -13.01
N GLU A 726 9.88 44.48 -13.74
CA GLU A 726 9.56 43.99 -15.12
C GLU A 726 10.19 42.72 -15.72
N SER A 727 11.24 42.12 -15.16
CA SER A 727 11.72 40.80 -15.54
C SER A 727 11.69 39.87 -14.33
N SER A 728 10.99 38.74 -14.47
CA SER A 728 10.69 37.80 -13.39
C SER A 728 11.90 36.96 -12.92
N ARG A 729 13.14 37.42 -13.12
CA ARG A 729 14.35 36.64 -12.89
C ARG A 729 15.40 37.44 -12.10
N PRO A 730 15.98 36.86 -11.03
CA PRO A 730 17.09 37.48 -10.31
C PRO A 730 18.31 37.69 -11.22
N SER A 731 19.02 38.80 -11.02
CA SER A 731 20.28 39.07 -11.72
C SER A 731 21.26 37.87 -11.64
N PRO A 732 21.74 37.35 -12.80
CA PRO A 732 22.62 36.19 -12.84
C PRO A 732 23.98 36.45 -12.17
N LEU A 733 24.45 37.70 -12.20
CA LEU A 733 25.69 38.13 -11.56
C LEU A 733 25.64 37.99 -10.03
N VAL A 734 24.47 38.28 -9.43
CA VAL A 734 24.26 38.14 -7.99
C VAL A 734 24.23 36.66 -7.59
N LEU A 735 23.53 35.82 -8.36
CA LEU A 735 23.50 34.37 -8.10
C LEU A 735 24.89 33.73 -8.18
N GLU A 736 25.70 34.10 -9.18
CA GLU A 736 27.07 33.60 -9.31
C GLU A 736 27.98 34.09 -8.16
N PHE A 737 27.79 35.34 -7.71
CA PHE A 737 28.52 35.87 -6.57
C PHE A 737 28.22 35.08 -5.29
N VAL A 738 26.94 34.86 -4.98
CA VAL A 738 26.53 34.11 -3.78
C VAL A 738 26.96 32.64 -3.86
N ASP A 739 26.87 32.02 -5.04
CA ASP A 739 27.24 30.61 -5.23
C ASP A 739 28.72 30.36 -4.92
N ASP A 740 29.59 31.25 -5.41
CA ASP A 740 31.02 31.17 -5.15
C ASP A 740 31.37 31.47 -3.68
N CYS A 741 30.63 32.36 -3.02
CA CYS A 741 30.80 32.64 -1.59
C CYS A 741 30.43 31.42 -0.73
N CYS A 742 29.28 30.79 -1.01
CA CYS A 742 28.86 29.56 -0.35
C CYS A 742 29.89 28.43 -0.56
N ALA A 743 30.37 28.23 -1.79
CA ALA A 743 31.35 27.20 -2.10
C ALA A 743 32.71 27.43 -1.38
N ARG A 744 33.11 28.67 -1.13
CA ARG A 744 34.32 29.01 -0.34
C ARG A 744 34.11 28.80 1.15
N TYR A 745 32.95 29.19 1.69
CA TYR A 745 32.63 28.99 3.10
C TYR A 745 32.74 27.51 3.50
N VAL A 746 32.18 26.62 2.69
CA VAL A 746 32.19 25.17 2.96
C VAL A 746 33.59 24.56 2.92
N LYS A 747 34.54 25.15 2.16
CA LYS A 747 35.93 24.68 2.12
C LYS A 747 36.73 25.08 3.35
N ALA A 748 36.51 26.29 3.86
CA ALA A 748 37.28 26.87 4.95
C ALA A 748 36.38 27.47 6.06
N PRO A 749 35.47 26.70 6.66
CA PRO A 749 34.48 27.25 7.59
C PRO A 749 35.13 27.84 8.87
N ILE A 750 36.24 27.25 9.34
CA ILE A 750 36.97 27.75 10.53
C ILE A 750 37.56 29.14 10.27
N LYS A 751 38.12 29.39 9.08
CA LYS A 751 38.71 30.69 8.74
C LYS A 751 37.68 31.81 8.93
N TYR A 752 36.47 31.61 8.42
CA TYR A 752 35.40 32.59 8.49
C TYR A 752 34.79 32.73 9.89
N ALA A 753 34.76 31.64 10.67
CA ALA A 753 34.42 31.73 12.09
C ALA A 753 35.44 32.56 12.88
N ASP A 754 36.75 32.35 12.63
CA ASP A 754 37.81 33.12 13.27
C ASP A 754 37.78 34.62 12.87
N GLU A 755 37.46 34.92 11.60
CA GLU A 755 37.26 36.30 11.14
C GLU A 755 36.05 36.97 11.81
N LEU A 756 34.97 36.22 12.03
CA LEU A 756 33.81 36.70 12.77
C LEU A 756 34.16 36.98 14.23
N ASP A 757 34.94 36.12 14.87
CA ASP A 757 35.39 36.31 16.26
C ASP A 757 36.35 37.49 16.39
N LYS A 758 37.19 37.77 15.39
CA LYS A 758 37.99 39.00 15.33
C LYS A 758 37.10 40.24 15.28
N LEU A 759 36.06 40.22 14.44
CA LEU A 759 35.12 41.34 14.32
C LEU A 759 34.36 41.57 15.64
N ARG A 760 34.01 40.51 16.36
CA ARG A 760 33.46 40.60 17.72
C ARG A 760 34.45 41.21 18.70
N ALA A 761 35.72 40.81 18.65
CA ALA A 761 36.76 41.34 19.53
C ALA A 761 37.06 42.83 19.26
N GLU A 762 37.06 43.25 18.00
CA GLU A 762 37.28 44.66 17.61
C GLU A 762 36.16 45.59 18.05
N LYS A 763 34.93 45.08 18.16
CA LYS A 763 33.74 45.85 18.56
C LYS A 763 33.37 45.66 20.04
N ALA A 764 34.10 44.82 20.78
CA ALA A 764 33.89 44.49 22.19
C ALA A 764 33.80 45.76 23.06
N SER A 765 32.61 46.02 23.63
CA SER A 765 32.43 46.91 24.78
C SER A 765 32.14 46.05 26.00
N ASP A 766 32.68 46.42 27.17
CA ASP A 766 32.85 45.58 28.36
C ASP A 766 31.57 44.98 28.99
N ASP A 767 30.37 45.17 28.41
CA ASP A 767 29.11 44.70 29.00
C ASP A 767 28.03 44.26 27.98
N HIS A 768 28.38 44.04 26.69
CA HIS A 768 27.40 43.62 25.67
C HIS A 768 27.50 42.14 25.30
N VAL A 769 26.44 41.38 25.59
CA VAL A 769 26.24 40.03 25.06
C VAL A 769 25.81 40.16 23.60
N TYR A 770 26.74 39.90 22.68
CA TYR A 770 26.45 39.95 21.25
C TYR A 770 25.31 39.02 20.87
N GLY A 771 24.39 39.55 20.06
CA GLY A 771 23.37 38.78 19.38
C GLY A 771 23.95 37.89 18.29
N SER A 772 23.08 37.10 17.69
CA SER A 772 23.48 36.24 16.57
C SER A 772 23.67 37.02 15.27
N ILE A 773 24.65 36.59 14.48
CA ILE A 773 24.99 37.17 13.17
C ILE A 773 25.25 36.05 12.16
N THR A 774 24.87 36.26 10.91
CA THR A 774 25.13 35.34 9.80
C THR A 774 26.62 35.25 9.44
N PRO A 775 27.28 34.07 9.58
CA PRO A 775 28.72 33.90 9.27
C PRO A 775 29.08 34.10 7.79
N LEU A 776 28.15 33.82 6.87
CA LEU A 776 28.36 34.01 5.43
C LEU A 776 28.79 35.45 5.07
N LEU A 777 28.43 36.45 5.90
CA LEU A 777 28.84 37.84 5.70
C LEU A 777 30.36 38.01 5.59
N MET A 778 31.16 37.24 6.34
CA MET A 778 32.62 37.34 6.29
C MET A 778 33.16 36.91 4.92
N THR A 779 32.54 35.89 4.30
CA THR A 779 32.91 35.47 2.94
C THR A 779 32.54 36.53 1.90
N LEU A 780 31.40 37.21 2.09
CA LEU A 780 30.95 38.29 1.21
C LEU A 780 31.91 39.48 1.29
N VAL A 781 32.38 39.82 2.49
CA VAL A 781 33.41 40.85 2.71
C VAL A 781 34.72 40.50 2.00
N GLU A 782 35.19 39.25 2.12
CA GLU A 782 36.42 38.81 1.44
C GLU A 782 36.29 38.85 -0.09
N GLN A 783 35.15 38.42 -0.64
CA GLN A 783 34.96 38.31 -2.09
C GLN A 783 34.56 39.63 -2.77
N TRP A 784 34.02 40.58 -2.01
CA TRP A 784 33.61 41.90 -2.51
C TRP A 784 34.68 42.62 -3.37
N PRO A 785 35.94 42.80 -2.93
CA PRO A 785 36.98 43.45 -3.74
C PRO A 785 37.23 42.81 -5.10
N PHE A 786 37.08 41.49 -5.22
CA PHE A 786 37.46 40.76 -6.43
C PHE A 786 36.37 40.73 -7.50
N LYS A 787 35.09 40.81 -7.11
CA LYS A 787 33.94 40.69 -8.02
C LYS A 787 33.09 41.95 -8.15
N GLY A 788 33.12 42.85 -7.18
CA GLY A 788 32.27 44.06 -7.16
C GLY A 788 32.98 45.36 -6.76
N GLY A 789 34.16 45.28 -6.15
CA GLY A 789 34.86 46.43 -5.56
C GLY A 789 35.63 47.32 -6.53
N SER A 790 36.09 46.81 -7.68
CA SER A 790 36.90 47.58 -8.66
C SER A 790 36.08 48.14 -9.81
N ALA A 791 36.25 49.42 -10.15
CA ALA A 791 35.65 50.09 -11.30
C ALA A 791 36.22 49.55 -12.64
N SER A 792 35.65 48.45 -13.15
CA SER A 792 35.86 48.03 -14.53
C SER A 792 34.87 48.74 -15.46
N LYS A 793 35.29 49.00 -16.71
CA LYS A 793 34.54 49.79 -17.71
C LYS A 793 33.18 49.19 -18.13
N ASP A 794 32.88 47.95 -17.74
CA ASP A 794 31.66 47.21 -18.12
C ASP A 794 30.59 47.11 -17.01
N GLY A 795 30.76 47.77 -15.86
CA GLY A 795 29.69 47.93 -14.85
C GLY A 795 29.06 46.65 -14.22
N PRO A 796 29.80 45.58 -13.85
CA PRO A 796 29.19 44.40 -13.23
C PRO A 796 28.92 44.51 -11.70
N GLY A 797 29.44 45.55 -11.02
CA GLY A 797 29.41 45.67 -9.55
C GLY A 797 28.17 46.34 -8.95
N GLU A 798 27.50 47.22 -9.70
CA GLU A 798 26.29 47.94 -9.27
C GLU A 798 25.13 47.04 -8.81
N PRO A 799 24.74 45.97 -9.53
CA PRO A 799 23.66 45.08 -9.07
C PRO A 799 24.04 44.33 -7.78
N ILE A 800 25.32 43.99 -7.59
CA ILE A 800 25.81 43.30 -6.38
C ILE A 800 25.80 44.29 -5.20
N ALA A 801 26.21 45.54 -5.40
CA ALA A 801 26.15 46.60 -4.38
C ALA A 801 24.72 46.84 -3.87
N HIS A 802 23.76 46.96 -4.81
CA HIS A 802 22.35 47.11 -4.48
C HIS A 802 21.79 45.89 -3.73
N TRP A 803 22.12 44.68 -4.19
CA TRP A 803 21.71 43.46 -3.49
C TRP A 803 22.30 43.34 -2.08
N LEU A 804 23.60 43.64 -1.89
CA LEU A 804 24.25 43.63 -0.57
C LEU A 804 23.59 44.63 0.38
N SER A 805 23.28 45.84 -0.10
CA SER A 805 22.58 46.86 0.69
C SER A 805 21.19 46.36 1.14
N LYS A 806 20.44 45.72 0.24
CA LYS A 806 19.14 45.09 0.50
C LYS A 806 19.25 43.92 1.49
N PHE A 807 20.26 43.08 1.36
CA PHE A 807 20.47 41.93 2.21
C PHE A 807 20.82 42.36 3.65
N LEU A 808 21.75 43.31 3.82
CA LEU A 808 22.08 43.88 5.14
C LEU A 808 20.87 44.54 5.81
N PHE A 809 20.03 45.24 5.04
CA PHE A 809 18.76 45.78 5.55
C PHE A 809 17.83 44.69 6.08
N LEU A 810 17.66 43.60 5.33
CA LEU A 810 16.78 42.48 5.70
C LEU A 810 17.32 41.72 6.92
N LEU A 811 18.64 41.53 7.05
CA LEU A 811 19.25 40.92 8.23
C LEU A 811 19.04 41.76 9.50
N LYS A 812 19.16 43.09 9.39
CA LYS A 812 18.81 44.01 10.47
C LYS A 812 17.34 43.87 10.87
N TRP A 813 16.45 43.67 9.90
CA TRP A 813 15.02 43.53 10.15
C TRP A 813 14.61 42.16 10.72
N VAL A 814 15.41 41.13 10.46
CA VAL A 814 15.31 39.79 11.07
C VAL A 814 15.74 39.78 12.55
N GLY A 815 16.41 40.84 13.03
CA GLY A 815 16.84 40.96 14.42
C GLY A 815 18.24 40.42 14.68
N GLU A 816 19.11 40.38 13.67
CA GLU A 816 20.54 40.16 13.89
C GLU A 816 21.20 41.38 14.56
N ASP A 817 22.34 41.15 15.22
CA ASP A 817 23.03 42.18 16.01
C ASP A 817 23.44 43.39 15.15
N VAL A 818 22.89 44.55 15.48
CA VAL A 818 23.08 45.80 14.72
C VAL A 818 24.53 46.26 14.76
N ILE A 819 25.25 46.07 15.87
CA ILE A 819 26.64 46.54 16.04
C ILE A 819 27.58 45.72 15.16
N LEU A 820 27.37 44.40 15.12
CA LEU A 820 28.17 43.51 14.29
C LEU A 820 27.85 43.68 12.79
N LEU A 821 26.57 43.93 12.43
CA LEU A 821 26.19 44.26 11.06
C LEU A 821 26.78 45.59 10.58
N GLU A 822 26.84 46.61 11.45
CA GLU A 822 27.53 47.87 11.17
C GLU A 822 29.03 47.65 10.97
N GLY A 823 29.65 46.80 11.80
CA GLY A 823 31.04 46.37 11.61
C GLY A 823 31.28 45.72 10.24
N ALA A 824 30.45 44.77 9.83
CA ALA A 824 30.56 44.12 8.53
C ALA A 824 30.36 45.10 7.35
N ARG A 825 29.42 46.05 7.48
CA ARG A 825 29.23 47.14 6.50
C ARG A 825 30.46 48.02 6.40
N ASP A 826 31.04 48.42 7.53
CA ASP A 826 32.23 49.28 7.56
C ASP A 826 33.43 48.59 6.86
N SER A 827 33.59 47.28 7.05
CA SER A 827 34.57 46.48 6.31
C SER A 827 34.30 46.43 4.80
N LEU A 828 33.04 46.31 4.37
CA LEU A 828 32.66 46.42 2.94
C LEU A 828 32.96 47.81 2.36
N LEU A 829 32.71 48.87 3.15
CA LEU A 829 32.92 50.27 2.75
C LEU A 829 34.40 50.61 2.59
N SER A 830 35.27 50.13 3.49
CA SER A 830 36.72 50.40 3.42
C SER A 830 37.38 49.86 2.15
N VAL A 831 36.76 48.86 1.53
CA VAL A 831 37.28 48.13 0.36
C VAL A 831 36.56 48.52 -0.93
N ALA A 832 35.46 49.29 -0.86
CA ALA A 832 34.66 49.70 -2.02
C ALA A 832 35.19 50.98 -2.71
N ASP A 833 35.09 51.04 -4.03
CA ASP A 833 35.30 52.27 -4.81
C ASP A 833 34.25 53.36 -4.49
N LYS A 834 34.61 54.64 -4.70
CA LYS A 834 33.78 55.81 -4.34
C LYS A 834 32.32 55.74 -4.82
N ALA A 835 32.07 55.18 -6.01
CA ALA A 835 30.72 55.06 -6.58
C ALA A 835 29.82 54.09 -5.80
N TYR A 836 30.39 53.01 -5.23
CA TYR A 836 29.65 52.00 -4.49
C TYR A 836 29.58 52.30 -2.99
N GLN A 837 30.48 53.15 -2.47
CA GLN A 837 30.46 53.61 -1.08
C GLN A 837 29.15 54.31 -0.73
N ASP A 838 28.60 55.11 -1.63
CA ASP A 838 27.35 55.84 -1.36
C ASP A 838 26.12 54.91 -1.35
N ILE A 839 26.11 53.87 -2.20
CA ILE A 839 25.06 52.83 -2.23
C ILE A 839 25.11 51.98 -0.94
N LEU A 840 26.30 51.59 -0.49
CA LEU A 840 26.48 50.77 0.72
C LEU A 840 26.26 51.56 2.01
N LYS A 841 26.50 52.87 2.04
CA LYS A 841 26.13 53.75 3.18
C LYS A 841 24.62 53.79 3.39
N ASP A 842 23.83 53.67 2.31
CA ASP A 842 22.37 53.63 2.36
C ASP A 842 21.78 52.28 2.81
N SER A 843 22.61 51.25 3.08
CA SER A 843 22.20 49.89 3.49
C SER A 843 21.22 49.81 4.67
N PHE A 844 21.25 50.76 5.62
CA PHE A 844 20.30 50.78 6.75
C PHE A 844 19.19 51.83 6.62
N LEU A 845 19.26 52.69 5.59
CA LEU A 845 18.27 53.74 5.32
C LEU A 845 17.39 53.43 4.11
N TRP A 846 17.70 52.37 3.37
CA TRP A 846 17.13 51.95 2.07
C TRP A 846 15.78 52.59 1.73
N LYS A 847 15.87 53.82 1.19
CA LYS A 847 14.73 54.71 0.96
C LYS A 847 13.85 54.25 -0.21
N MET A 848 14.44 53.54 -1.16
CA MET A 848 13.77 52.94 -2.31
C MET A 848 13.32 51.51 -1.98
N GLY A 849 12.05 51.31 -1.62
CA GLY A 849 11.43 49.98 -1.56
C GLY A 849 11.31 49.32 -0.17
N LYS A 850 11.42 50.08 0.92
CA LYS A 850 11.26 49.61 2.32
C LYS A 850 9.99 48.79 2.54
N GLU A 851 8.85 49.21 1.98
CA GLU A 851 7.58 48.48 2.08
C GLU A 851 7.59 47.19 1.26
N LYS A 852 8.12 47.23 0.02
CA LYS A 852 8.20 46.08 -0.89
C LYS A 852 9.15 44.98 -0.39
N ALA A 853 10.26 45.35 0.24
CA ALA A 853 11.18 44.39 0.85
C ALA A 853 10.56 43.70 2.08
N LYS A 854 9.77 44.44 2.87
CA LYS A 854 8.98 43.89 3.97
C LYS A 854 7.86 42.98 3.45
N GLU A 855 7.18 43.35 2.36
CA GLU A 855 6.18 42.51 1.70
C GLU A 855 6.78 41.22 1.14
N ALA A 856 7.95 41.29 0.49
CA ALA A 856 8.66 40.09 0.02
C ALA A 856 9.05 39.16 1.18
N LEU A 857 9.48 39.70 2.33
CA LEU A 857 9.78 38.88 3.50
C LEU A 857 8.51 38.27 4.11
N LYS A 858 7.39 39.00 4.14
CA LYS A 858 6.07 38.49 4.56
C LYS A 858 5.51 37.43 3.61
N ALA A 859 5.85 37.48 2.33
CA ALA A 859 5.44 36.47 1.35
C ALA A 859 6.24 35.16 1.49
N VAL A 860 7.48 35.24 1.97
CA VAL A 860 8.41 34.10 2.13
C VAL A 860 8.34 33.48 3.54
N SER A 861 7.96 34.26 4.56
CA SER A 861 7.90 33.84 5.96
C SER A 861 6.47 33.77 6.50
N ASP A 862 6.15 32.67 7.20
CA ASP A 862 4.85 32.46 7.86
C ASP A 862 4.70 33.24 9.19
N ALA A 863 5.72 34.00 9.62
CA ALA A 863 5.77 34.70 10.91
C ALA A 863 5.89 36.23 10.75
N GLN A 864 5.17 36.98 11.60
CA GLN A 864 5.35 38.44 11.72
C GLN A 864 6.64 38.75 12.51
N PRO A 865 7.47 39.70 12.06
CA PRO A 865 8.62 40.16 12.82
C PRO A 865 8.16 40.99 14.03
N ALA A 866 8.83 40.79 15.16
CA ALA A 866 8.58 41.57 16.38
C ALA A 866 9.07 43.01 16.19
N GLU A 867 8.18 43.99 16.33
CA GLU A 867 8.57 45.38 16.58
C GLU A 867 8.94 45.48 18.06
N GLU A 868 10.24 45.70 18.32
CA GLU A 868 10.95 45.82 19.62
C GLU A 868 11.68 44.57 20.15
N PRO A 869 12.92 44.72 20.67
CA PRO A 869 13.69 43.63 21.27
C PRO A 869 13.16 43.35 22.68
N GLN A 870 12.05 42.63 22.76
CA GLN A 870 11.68 41.96 24.01
C GLN A 870 12.49 40.67 24.09
N LEU A 871 13.18 40.45 25.22
CA LEU A 871 13.82 39.18 25.54
C LEU A 871 12.79 38.06 25.44
N ALA A 872 12.76 37.37 24.30
CA ALA A 872 11.86 36.26 24.08
C ALA A 872 12.35 35.07 24.91
N ASP A 873 11.52 34.65 25.86
CA ASP A 873 11.67 33.37 26.55
C ASP A 873 11.76 32.24 25.51
N ALA A 874 12.93 31.61 25.48
CA ALA A 874 13.29 30.53 24.57
C ALA A 874 12.66 29.19 25.01
N THR A 875 11.34 29.11 25.16
CA THR A 875 10.65 27.90 25.65
C THR A 875 9.94 27.07 24.58
N ASN A 876 9.83 27.51 23.32
CA ASN A 876 9.10 26.74 22.30
C ASN A 876 9.85 26.60 20.98
N ALA A 877 10.88 25.75 20.99
CA ALA A 877 11.36 25.05 19.79
C ALA A 877 10.56 23.74 19.62
N PRO A 878 10.18 23.33 18.40
CA PRO A 878 9.46 22.08 18.20
C PRO A 878 10.35 20.92 18.60
N THR A 879 9.99 20.27 19.70
CA THR A 879 10.58 19.04 20.20
C THR A 879 10.48 17.99 19.10
N ARG A 880 11.55 17.82 18.31
CA ARG A 880 11.74 16.58 17.56
C ARG A 880 11.69 15.47 18.59
N SER A 881 10.80 14.52 18.39
CA SER A 881 10.65 13.32 19.18
C SER A 881 12.03 12.77 19.53
N ARG A 882 12.38 12.85 20.82
CA ARG A 882 13.54 12.20 21.39
C ARG A 882 13.31 10.70 21.26
N ASP A 883 13.85 10.09 20.22
CA ASP A 883 14.51 8.81 20.41
C ASP A 883 15.64 9.11 21.38
N VAL A 884 15.38 8.88 22.67
CA VAL A 884 16.45 8.77 23.66
C VAL A 884 17.22 7.53 23.22
N MET A 885 18.24 7.73 22.37
CA MET A 885 19.36 6.81 22.36
C MET A 885 19.89 6.84 23.78
N THR A 886 19.45 5.87 24.59
CA THR A 886 20.21 5.40 25.73
C THR A 886 21.62 5.22 25.17
N ALA A 887 22.55 6.04 25.64
CA ALA A 887 23.96 5.82 25.44
C ALA A 887 24.27 4.49 26.14
N ASP A 888 23.97 3.39 25.45
CA ASP A 888 24.42 2.06 25.80
C ASP A 888 25.91 2.19 26.04
N LEU A 889 26.35 1.68 27.18
CA LEU A 889 27.73 1.75 27.60
C LEU A 889 28.60 1.10 26.52
N GLU A 890 29.14 1.88 25.59
CA GLU A 890 30.07 1.41 24.54
C GLU A 890 31.40 1.00 25.18
N LEU A 891 31.40 -0.15 25.85
CA LEU A 891 32.60 -0.86 26.27
C LEU A 891 33.49 -1.09 25.04
N PRO A 892 34.83 -1.06 25.20
CA PRO A 892 35.74 -1.41 24.12
C PRO A 892 35.44 -2.77 23.51
N PRO A 893 35.48 -2.91 22.15
CA PRO A 893 35.37 -4.20 21.49
C PRO A 893 36.39 -5.15 22.10
N SER A 894 35.90 -6.23 22.70
CA SER A 894 36.75 -7.28 23.25
C SER A 894 37.45 -8.03 22.13
N GLU A 895 38.67 -8.49 22.38
CA GLU A 895 39.40 -9.33 21.45
C GLU A 895 38.64 -10.64 21.13
N ASP A 896 38.58 -11.02 19.85
CA ASP A 896 37.95 -12.27 19.42
C ASP A 896 38.79 -13.46 19.88
N LYS A 897 38.27 -14.21 20.87
CA LYS A 897 38.93 -15.40 21.44
C LYS A 897 39.27 -16.48 20.41
N LYS A 898 38.65 -16.45 19.23
CA LYS A 898 38.90 -17.43 18.15
C LYS A 898 39.92 -16.96 17.11
N HIS A 899 40.32 -15.68 17.12
CA HIS A 899 41.28 -15.05 16.20
C HIS A 899 41.10 -15.47 14.73
N THR A 900 39.84 -15.48 14.29
CA THR A 900 39.46 -16.02 12.98
C THR A 900 40.10 -15.26 11.80
N GLY A 901 40.49 -14.00 12.01
CA GLY A 901 41.18 -13.14 11.03
C GLY A 901 42.52 -13.67 10.52
N LEU A 902 43.21 -14.55 11.27
CA LEU A 902 44.49 -15.13 10.81
C LEU A 902 44.34 -16.04 9.58
N ASN A 903 43.19 -16.69 9.42
CA ASN A 903 42.97 -17.75 8.43
C ASN A 903 41.99 -17.36 7.31
N ARG A 904 41.00 -16.49 7.59
CA ARG A 904 39.94 -16.13 6.63
C ARG A 904 40.46 -15.60 5.30
N TRP A 905 41.50 -14.76 5.35
CA TRP A 905 42.06 -14.15 4.14
C TRP A 905 42.65 -15.15 3.14
N ARG A 906 42.93 -16.40 3.55
CA ARG A 906 43.51 -17.43 2.68
C ARG A 906 42.48 -18.14 1.79
N ASN A 907 41.20 -18.08 2.15
CA ASN A 907 40.15 -18.88 1.50
C ASN A 907 39.44 -18.15 0.35
N HIS A 908 39.58 -16.82 0.29
CA HIS A 908 38.87 -15.94 -0.65
C HIS A 908 39.85 -15.25 -1.60
N GLU A 909 39.34 -14.75 -2.73
CA GLU A 909 40.12 -13.93 -3.67
C GLU A 909 40.47 -12.57 -3.04
N LEU A 910 41.46 -11.86 -3.60
CA LEU A 910 41.99 -10.64 -2.97
C LEU A 910 40.96 -9.50 -2.91
N GLU A 911 40.11 -9.36 -3.94
CA GLU A 911 39.02 -8.37 -3.98
C GLU A 911 37.92 -8.69 -2.97
N GLU A 912 37.45 -9.95 -2.90
CA GLU A 912 36.48 -10.42 -1.90
C GLU A 912 36.99 -10.18 -0.46
N ASN A 913 38.28 -10.42 -0.22
CA ASN A 913 38.90 -10.19 1.09
C ASN A 913 38.97 -8.71 1.51
N ILE A 914 38.98 -7.79 0.54
CA ILE A 914 38.95 -6.35 0.80
C ILE A 914 37.52 -5.92 1.11
N GLU A 915 36.54 -6.39 0.34
CA GLU A 915 35.11 -6.09 0.56
C GLU A 915 34.60 -6.65 1.89
N ASP A 916 35.00 -7.87 2.25
CA ASP A 916 34.62 -8.53 3.50
C ASP A 916 35.37 -8.01 4.73
N GLY A 917 36.39 -7.16 4.56
CA GLY A 917 37.20 -6.61 5.66
C GLY A 917 38.20 -7.60 6.30
N ASN A 918 38.40 -8.78 5.70
CA ASN A 918 39.27 -9.85 6.23
C ASN A 918 40.74 -9.41 6.42
N ILE A 919 41.24 -8.54 5.53
CA ILE A 919 42.60 -7.98 5.65
C ILE A 919 42.71 -7.04 6.85
N GLY A 920 41.65 -6.29 7.16
CA GLY A 920 41.58 -5.43 8.34
C GLY A 920 41.67 -6.24 9.64
N ASP A 921 40.94 -7.36 9.72
CA ASP A 921 41.00 -8.27 10.86
C ASP A 921 42.40 -8.88 11.06
N LEU A 922 43.10 -9.22 9.97
CA LEU A 922 44.48 -9.69 10.03
C LEU A 922 45.43 -8.63 10.60
N LEU A 923 45.23 -7.35 10.24
CA LEU A 923 46.03 -6.23 10.75
C LEU A 923 45.74 -5.94 12.23
N LEU A 924 44.49 -6.10 12.67
CA LEU A 924 44.11 -5.98 14.09
C LEU A 924 44.78 -7.04 14.97
N CYS A 925 45.11 -8.23 14.44
CA CYS A 925 45.82 -9.28 15.16
C CYS A 925 47.24 -8.87 15.62
N LEU A 926 47.82 -7.78 15.07
CA LEU A 926 49.09 -7.21 15.55
C LEU A 926 48.99 -6.60 16.96
N SER A 927 47.78 -6.22 17.38
CA SER A 927 47.49 -5.67 18.71
C SER A 927 47.04 -6.74 19.73
N SER A 928 47.15 -8.03 19.38
CA SER A 928 46.75 -9.13 20.26
C SER A 928 47.62 -9.22 21.52
N GLU A 929 47.03 -9.56 22.66
CA GLU A 929 47.77 -9.85 23.90
C GLU A 929 48.72 -11.05 23.73
N HIS A 930 48.36 -12.01 22.86
CA HIS A 930 49.11 -13.23 22.65
C HIS A 930 50.28 -13.05 21.67
N ARG A 931 51.52 -13.28 22.15
CA ARG A 931 52.75 -13.17 21.34
C ARG A 931 52.73 -14.01 20.07
N GLU A 932 52.27 -15.26 20.15
CA GLU A 932 52.24 -16.19 19.02
C GLU A 932 51.36 -15.66 17.88
N ILE A 933 50.23 -15.04 18.23
CA ILE A 933 49.25 -14.49 17.29
C ILE A 933 49.85 -13.30 16.55
N ARG A 934 50.58 -12.43 17.25
CA ARG A 934 51.26 -11.28 16.62
C ARG A 934 52.33 -11.73 15.62
N LEU A 935 53.14 -12.74 15.97
CA LEU A 935 54.16 -13.29 15.07
C LEU A 935 53.55 -13.96 13.83
N GLN A 936 52.44 -14.69 14.02
CA GLN A 936 51.69 -15.28 12.91
C GLN A 936 51.05 -14.22 12.02
N ALA A 937 50.52 -13.13 12.59
CA ALA A 937 49.98 -12.01 11.85
C ALA A 937 51.04 -11.35 10.95
N VAL A 938 52.23 -11.03 11.48
CA VAL A 938 53.35 -10.50 10.69
C VAL A 938 53.73 -11.42 9.53
N THR A 939 53.80 -12.73 9.80
CA THR A 939 54.15 -13.73 8.78
C THR A 939 53.08 -13.82 7.69
N ASN A 940 51.80 -13.79 8.07
CA ASN A 940 50.68 -13.81 7.14
C ASN A 940 50.59 -12.53 6.30
N ILE A 941 50.85 -11.36 6.89
CA ILE A 941 50.90 -10.10 6.13
C ILE A 941 52.02 -10.12 5.08
N LYS A 942 53.21 -10.65 5.41
CA LYS A 942 54.29 -10.83 4.43
C LYS A 942 53.90 -11.78 3.29
N LYS A 943 53.16 -12.85 3.59
CA LYS A 943 52.62 -13.76 2.56
C LYS A 943 51.61 -13.06 1.66
N LEU A 944 50.70 -12.27 2.24
CA LEU A 944 49.74 -11.45 1.50
C LEU A 944 50.44 -10.42 0.60
N MET A 945 51.51 -9.78 1.09
CA MET A 945 52.31 -8.86 0.26
C MET A 945 53.00 -9.56 -0.92
N ALA A 946 53.40 -10.82 -0.75
CA ALA A 946 54.03 -11.61 -1.80
C ALA A 946 53.02 -12.06 -2.87
N SER A 947 51.76 -12.31 -2.51
CA SER A 947 50.70 -12.64 -3.47
C SER A 947 50.19 -11.45 -4.29
N ILE A 948 50.51 -10.22 -3.90
CA ILE A 948 50.18 -9.01 -4.66
C ILE A 948 51.23 -8.80 -5.76
N GLU A 949 50.93 -9.33 -6.95
CA GLU A 949 51.70 -9.14 -8.20
C GLU A 949 51.13 -8.03 -9.10
N ASN A 950 49.84 -7.69 -8.94
CA ASN A 950 49.14 -6.71 -9.77
C ASN A 950 49.58 -5.26 -9.48
N SER A 951 49.80 -4.48 -10.54
CA SER A 951 50.16 -3.06 -10.47
C SER A 951 49.07 -2.18 -9.82
N GLU A 952 47.82 -2.62 -9.87
CA GLU A 952 46.66 -1.88 -9.33
C GLU A 952 46.63 -1.82 -7.79
N PHE A 953 47.20 -2.81 -7.10
CA PHE A 953 47.24 -2.87 -5.63
C PHE A 953 48.59 -2.46 -5.02
N LEU A 954 49.42 -1.72 -5.78
CA LEU A 954 50.75 -1.31 -5.33
C LEU A 954 50.70 -0.51 -4.02
N GLN A 955 49.69 0.36 -3.88
CA GLN A 955 49.51 1.19 -2.70
C GLN A 955 49.10 0.37 -1.47
N LEU A 956 48.34 -0.71 -1.65
CA LEU A 956 48.02 -1.66 -0.58
C LEU A 956 49.28 -2.41 -0.12
N LYS A 957 50.14 -2.82 -1.06
CA LYS A 957 51.44 -3.43 -0.75
C LYS A 957 52.34 -2.49 0.06
N LEU A 958 52.33 -1.20 -0.25
CA LEU A 958 53.04 -0.17 0.51
C LEU A 958 52.52 -0.07 1.96
N LEU A 959 51.19 0.02 2.13
CA LEU A 959 50.53 0.07 3.44
C LEU A 959 50.89 -1.15 4.31
N LEU A 960 50.79 -2.36 3.76
CA LEU A 960 51.12 -3.60 4.45
C LEU A 960 52.61 -3.66 4.82
N GLY A 961 53.49 -3.17 3.94
CA GLY A 961 54.92 -3.08 4.20
C GLY A 961 55.26 -2.15 5.36
N GLU A 962 54.69 -0.94 5.38
CA GLU A 962 54.89 0.01 6.47
C GLU A 962 54.32 -0.50 7.80
N ALA A 963 53.16 -1.18 7.78
CA ALA A 963 52.59 -1.79 8.98
C ALA A 963 53.53 -2.86 9.57
N VAL A 964 54.11 -3.70 8.71
CA VAL A 964 55.08 -4.74 9.13
C VAL A 964 56.36 -4.14 9.68
N GLU A 965 56.95 -3.15 9.01
CA GLU A 965 58.17 -2.49 9.48
C GLU A 965 57.94 -1.71 10.79
N THR A 966 56.73 -1.17 10.99
CA THR A 966 56.34 -0.53 12.25
C THR A 966 56.18 -1.54 13.38
N ALA A 967 55.64 -2.73 13.09
CA ALA A 967 55.38 -3.76 14.09
C ALA A 967 56.66 -4.56 14.46
N ARG A 968 57.57 -4.76 13.51
CA ARG A 968 58.79 -5.58 13.66
C ARG A 968 59.62 -5.31 14.93
N PRO A 969 59.89 -4.06 15.37
CA PRO A 969 60.67 -3.82 16.58
C PRO A 969 59.90 -4.04 17.90
N VAL A 970 58.57 -4.09 17.88
CA VAL A 970 57.72 -4.10 19.10
C VAL A 970 57.05 -5.47 19.34
N VAL A 971 56.73 -6.20 18.26
CA VAL A 971 55.89 -7.41 18.26
C VAL A 971 56.34 -8.50 19.25
N ASP A 972 57.64 -8.64 19.49
CA ASP A 972 58.20 -9.64 20.40
C ASP A 972 57.99 -9.31 21.89
N GLU A 973 58.01 -8.01 22.24
CA GLU A 973 58.01 -7.56 23.63
C GLU A 973 56.61 -7.13 24.12
N SER A 974 55.86 -6.42 23.29
CA SER A 974 54.56 -5.84 23.65
C SER A 974 53.56 -5.87 22.48
N PRO A 975 52.25 -5.79 22.75
CA PRO A 975 51.26 -5.61 21.69
C PRO A 975 51.43 -4.27 20.99
N LEU A 976 51.17 -4.22 19.69
CA LEU A 976 51.16 -2.95 18.97
C LEU A 976 49.95 -2.12 19.45
N PRO A 977 50.08 -0.82 19.77
CA PRO A 977 48.94 0.00 20.17
C PRO A 977 47.84 -0.01 19.11
N TYR A 978 46.57 -0.02 19.54
CA TYR A 978 45.43 -0.07 18.62
C TYR A 978 45.36 1.15 17.69
N VAL A 979 46.00 2.26 18.08
CA VAL A 979 46.22 3.43 17.23
C VAL A 979 46.81 3.07 15.85
N ALA A 980 47.77 2.14 15.79
CA ALA A 980 48.43 1.76 14.54
C ALA A 980 47.66 0.66 13.77
N SER A 981 47.17 -0.36 14.47
CA SER A 981 46.48 -1.49 13.82
C SER A 981 45.11 -1.09 13.26
N VAL A 982 44.35 -0.27 13.98
CA VAL A 982 43.06 0.28 13.50
C VAL A 982 43.28 1.24 12.33
N PHE A 983 44.37 2.04 12.35
CA PHE A 983 44.72 2.88 11.21
C PHE A 983 44.98 2.01 9.97
N ALA A 984 45.81 0.98 10.11
CA ALA A 984 46.12 0.06 9.03
C ALA A 984 44.84 -0.60 8.49
N ALA A 985 43.97 -1.11 9.36
CA ALA A 985 42.72 -1.75 8.97
C ALA A 985 41.79 -0.80 8.20
N ARG A 986 41.60 0.43 8.69
CA ARG A 986 40.79 1.45 7.99
C ARG A 986 41.44 1.94 6.69
N ALA A 987 42.77 1.95 6.61
CA ALA A 987 43.50 2.40 5.43
C ALA A 987 43.41 1.40 4.25
N VAL A 988 43.15 0.12 4.49
CA VAL A 988 43.02 -0.90 3.41
C VAL A 988 41.93 -0.51 2.42
N SER A 989 40.72 -0.24 2.90
CA SER A 989 39.58 0.14 2.03
C SER A 989 39.78 1.50 1.37
N ILE A 990 40.46 2.43 2.04
CA ILE A 990 40.76 3.77 1.51
C ILE A 990 41.74 3.67 0.34
N VAL A 991 42.80 2.86 0.49
CA VAL A 991 43.90 2.78 -0.46
C VAL A 991 43.53 2.00 -1.72
N VAL A 992 42.58 1.07 -1.61
CA VAL A 992 42.07 0.30 -2.75
C VAL A 992 41.16 1.13 -3.66
N ASP A 993 40.48 2.16 -3.12
CA ASP A 993 39.63 3.06 -3.90
C ASP A 993 40.27 4.46 -4.05
N PRO A 994 40.88 4.77 -5.22
CA PRO A 994 41.45 6.09 -5.49
C PRO A 994 40.45 7.25 -5.42
N THR A 995 39.14 6.96 -5.48
CA THR A 995 38.08 7.99 -5.40
C THR A 995 37.69 8.34 -3.97
N HIS A 996 38.17 7.58 -2.98
CA HIS A 996 37.88 7.79 -1.56
C HIS A 996 38.40 9.16 -1.08
N PHE A 997 37.59 9.87 -0.29
CA PHE A 997 37.88 11.26 0.15
C PHE A 997 39.16 11.38 1.00
N MET A 998 39.51 10.34 1.77
CA MET A 998 40.77 10.27 2.53
C MET A 998 41.99 9.80 1.73
N PHE A 999 41.83 9.34 0.48
CA PHE A 999 42.90 8.67 -0.28
C PHE A 999 44.18 9.51 -0.36
N GLY A 1000 44.08 10.78 -0.77
CA GLY A 1000 45.27 11.61 -0.93
C GLY A 1000 45.97 11.96 0.39
N LYS A 1001 45.21 12.16 1.48
CA LYS A 1001 45.79 12.39 2.83
C LYS A 1001 46.51 11.15 3.39
N VAL A 1002 45.94 9.96 3.19
CA VAL A 1002 46.56 8.69 3.59
C VAL A 1002 47.78 8.39 2.73
N ASN A 1003 47.68 8.55 1.41
CA ASN A 1003 48.80 8.31 0.50
C ASN A 1003 49.99 9.25 0.78
N LYS A 1004 49.74 10.53 1.08
CA LYS A 1004 50.77 11.48 1.54
C LYS A 1004 51.48 11.04 2.83
N LEU A 1005 50.81 10.32 3.72
CA LEU A 1005 51.43 9.77 4.91
C LEU A 1005 52.35 8.59 4.55
N LEU A 1006 51.85 7.66 3.72
CA LEU A 1006 52.59 6.46 3.33
C LEU A 1006 53.89 6.82 2.58
N ILE A 1007 53.84 7.78 1.65
CA ILE A 1007 55.03 8.23 0.90
C ILE A 1007 56.06 8.95 1.80
N LYS A 1008 55.70 9.35 3.04
CA LYS A 1008 56.55 10.20 3.87
C LYS A 1008 57.72 9.45 4.52
N ARG A 1009 57.50 8.23 5.03
CA ARG A 1009 58.50 7.45 5.79
C ARG A 1009 58.20 5.94 5.69
N PRO A 1010 59.22 5.07 5.74
CA PRO A 1010 59.06 3.61 5.66
C PRO A 1010 58.46 2.97 6.93
N SER A 1011 58.36 3.70 8.04
CA SER A 1011 57.72 3.24 9.28
C SER A 1011 56.95 4.36 9.97
N TRP A 1012 55.92 4.00 10.73
CA TRP A 1012 55.06 4.96 11.43
C TRP A 1012 55.57 5.26 12.82
N THR A 1013 55.61 6.54 13.18
CA THR A 1013 55.66 6.95 14.59
C THR A 1013 54.25 6.88 15.18
N VAL A 1014 53.91 5.74 15.78
CA VAL A 1014 52.56 5.40 16.27
C VAL A 1014 51.92 6.53 17.08
N GLU A 1015 52.67 7.12 18.02
CA GLU A 1015 52.17 8.21 18.86
C GLU A 1015 51.75 9.46 18.08
N ASN A 1016 52.38 9.74 16.93
CA ASN A 1016 52.10 10.94 16.15
C ASN A 1016 50.97 10.75 15.14
N LEU A 1017 50.49 9.53 14.91
CA LEU A 1017 49.42 9.27 13.93
C LEU A 1017 48.15 10.08 14.24
N PRO A 1018 47.59 10.05 15.48
CA PRO A 1018 46.41 10.85 15.80
C PRO A 1018 46.66 12.35 15.66
N ARG A 1019 47.87 12.81 16.01
CA ARG A 1019 48.27 14.22 15.89
C ARG A 1019 48.37 14.67 14.44
N TYR A 1020 48.95 13.83 13.57
CA TYR A 1020 49.12 14.11 12.15
C TYR A 1020 47.76 14.30 11.47
N PHE A 1021 46.85 13.34 11.68
CA PHE A 1021 45.50 13.43 11.11
C PHE A 1021 44.69 14.57 11.73
N ALA A 1022 44.74 14.77 13.05
CA ALA A 1022 44.06 15.90 13.67
C ALA A 1022 44.54 17.26 13.14
N ALA A 1023 45.84 17.44 12.92
CA ALA A 1023 46.37 18.67 12.34
C ALA A 1023 45.94 18.84 10.87
N ASN A 1024 46.06 17.78 10.06
CA ASN A 1024 45.80 17.85 8.62
C ASN A 1024 44.32 17.82 8.23
N ILE A 1025 43.44 17.36 9.12
CA ILE A 1025 42.00 17.29 8.87
C ILE A 1025 41.32 18.54 9.43
N ILE A 1026 41.64 18.93 10.68
CA ILE A 1026 40.93 20.05 11.32
C ILE A 1026 41.42 21.39 10.76
N ARG A 1027 42.72 21.56 10.47
CA ARG A 1027 43.30 22.86 10.12
C ARG A 1027 43.48 23.09 8.61
N ASN A 1028 43.67 22.05 7.82
CA ASN A 1028 43.91 22.20 6.38
C ASN A 1028 42.62 22.02 5.60
N GLU A 1029 42.55 22.68 4.45
CA GLU A 1029 41.43 22.52 3.52
C GLU A 1029 41.29 21.05 3.06
N PRO A 1030 40.05 20.58 2.86
CA PRO A 1030 39.80 19.26 2.32
C PRO A 1030 40.27 19.17 0.86
N GLU A 1031 40.74 17.99 0.43
CA GLU A 1031 41.19 17.78 -0.96
C GLU A 1031 39.99 17.67 -1.92
N GLN A 1032 38.85 17.18 -1.43
CA GLN A 1032 37.58 17.17 -2.16
C GLN A 1032 36.67 18.28 -1.60
N ASN A 1033 35.97 19.00 -2.47
CA ASN A 1033 35.01 20.00 -1.99
C ASN A 1033 33.86 19.30 -1.25
N ASP A 1034 33.43 19.83 -0.10
CA ASP A 1034 32.36 19.28 0.75
C ASP A 1034 32.73 18.01 1.57
N SER A 1035 34.02 17.65 1.66
CA SER A 1035 34.46 16.51 2.50
C SER A 1035 34.90 16.90 3.91
N TYR A 1036 34.99 18.18 4.27
CA TYR A 1036 35.53 18.61 5.57
C TYR A 1036 34.87 17.88 6.77
N HIS A 1037 33.54 17.94 6.88
CA HIS A 1037 32.83 17.26 7.98
C HIS A 1037 32.95 15.74 7.91
N LYS A 1038 33.04 15.15 6.71
CA LYS A 1038 33.24 13.70 6.52
C LYS A 1038 34.63 13.25 6.96
N GLU A 1039 35.65 14.05 6.66
CA GLU A 1039 37.03 13.80 7.12
C GLU A 1039 37.13 13.94 8.64
N VAL A 1040 36.47 14.94 9.23
CA VAL A 1040 36.41 15.10 10.69
C VAL A 1040 35.65 13.94 11.35
N GLU A 1041 34.53 13.52 10.80
CA GLU A 1041 33.81 12.35 11.30
C GLU A 1041 34.66 11.08 11.21
N TRP A 1042 35.34 10.86 10.08
CA TRP A 1042 36.28 9.74 9.93
C TRP A 1042 37.38 9.80 10.99
N LEU A 1043 37.91 10.99 11.30
CA LEU A 1043 38.90 11.19 12.36
C LEU A 1043 38.33 10.83 13.72
N VAL A 1044 37.13 11.30 14.07
CA VAL A 1044 36.51 11.00 15.37
C VAL A 1044 36.20 9.50 15.49
N ASP A 1045 35.69 8.87 14.43
CA ASP A 1045 35.44 7.43 14.40
C ASP A 1045 36.74 6.63 14.53
N TYR A 1046 37.82 7.08 13.88
CA TYR A 1046 39.16 6.51 14.05
C TYR A 1046 39.62 6.63 15.51
N LEU A 1047 39.45 7.80 16.14
CA LEU A 1047 39.81 8.00 17.55
C LEU A 1047 38.99 7.12 18.51
N ILE A 1048 37.71 6.88 18.23
CA ILE A 1048 36.82 6.01 19.04
C ILE A 1048 37.28 4.54 18.92
N ASP A 1049 37.54 4.08 17.70
CA ASP A 1049 37.94 2.69 17.47
C ASP A 1049 39.32 2.36 18.03
N CYS A 1050 40.25 3.33 18.02
CA CYS A 1050 41.59 3.19 18.57
C CYS A 1050 41.63 3.16 20.10
N LEU A 1051 40.67 3.78 20.79
CA LEU A 1051 40.69 3.91 22.24
C LEU A 1051 40.15 2.63 22.90
N ARG A 1052 41.04 1.64 23.09
CA ARG A 1052 40.70 0.33 23.66
C ARG A 1052 41.47 -0.01 24.93
N THR A 1053 42.74 0.39 25.02
CA THR A 1053 43.61 0.08 26.16
C THR A 1053 44.11 1.34 26.87
N THR A 1054 44.65 1.17 28.08
CA THR A 1054 45.25 2.26 28.85
C THR A 1054 46.44 2.89 28.13
N GLU A 1055 47.20 2.12 27.35
CA GLU A 1055 48.31 2.63 26.53
C GLU A 1055 47.82 3.58 25.42
N ASP A 1056 46.70 3.26 24.77
CA ASP A 1056 46.07 4.14 23.78
C ASP A 1056 45.64 5.47 24.41
N MET A 1057 45.12 5.42 25.64
CA MET A 1057 44.76 6.60 26.42
C MET A 1057 45.98 7.47 26.74
N GLU A 1058 47.14 6.87 27.06
CA GLU A 1058 48.38 7.60 27.28
C GLU A 1058 48.89 8.31 26.02
N ILE A 1059 48.75 7.68 24.85
CA ILE A 1059 49.08 8.31 23.56
C ILE A 1059 48.23 9.57 23.34
N PHE A 1060 46.93 9.48 23.61
CA PHE A 1060 46.01 10.62 23.47
C PHE A 1060 46.34 11.74 24.46
N ARG A 1061 46.74 11.37 25.69
CA ARG A 1061 47.22 12.29 26.73
C ARG A 1061 48.48 13.03 26.29
N ASN A 1062 49.53 12.31 25.86
CA ASN A 1062 50.83 12.89 25.55
C ASN A 1062 50.80 13.83 24.32
N ARG A 1063 49.79 13.70 23.46
CA ARG A 1063 49.66 14.48 22.22
C ARG A 1063 48.53 15.50 22.23
N SER A 1064 47.91 15.75 23.39
CA SER A 1064 46.82 16.74 23.56
C SER A 1064 45.64 16.50 22.62
N ILE A 1065 45.26 15.24 22.39
CA ILE A 1065 44.18 14.92 21.46
C ILE A 1065 42.83 15.38 22.01
N PHE A 1066 42.55 15.10 23.29
CA PHE A 1066 41.31 15.53 23.94
C PHE A 1066 41.15 17.05 23.94
N GLU A 1067 42.20 17.80 24.25
CA GLU A 1067 42.19 19.27 24.20
C GLU A 1067 41.81 19.80 22.81
N ARG A 1068 42.39 19.22 21.74
CA ARG A 1068 42.04 19.58 20.35
C ARG A 1068 40.59 19.26 20.03
N VAL A 1069 40.11 18.09 20.42
CA VAL A 1069 38.74 17.64 20.14
C VAL A 1069 37.71 18.49 20.92
N LEU A 1070 38.01 18.82 22.18
CA LEU A 1070 37.17 19.70 23.02
C LEU A 1070 37.16 21.15 22.51
N THR A 1071 38.28 21.61 21.94
CA THR A 1071 38.38 22.90 21.26
C THR A 1071 37.60 22.88 19.95
N TYR A 1072 37.67 21.79 19.18
CA TYR A 1072 36.87 21.66 17.96
C TYR A 1072 35.37 21.64 18.29
N TYR A 1073 34.95 20.90 19.32
CA TYR A 1073 33.58 20.94 19.81
C TYR A 1073 33.13 22.36 20.19
N ALA A 1074 34.08 23.18 20.68
CA ALA A 1074 33.84 24.57 21.02
C ALA A 1074 33.48 25.46 19.85
N SER A 1075 33.99 25.12 18.66
CA SER A 1075 33.76 25.91 17.47
C SER A 1075 32.29 25.82 17.03
N SER A 1076 31.78 26.93 16.52
CA SER A 1076 30.47 26.99 15.84
C SER A 1076 30.40 26.00 14.67
N VAL A 1077 31.54 25.79 14.00
CA VAL A 1077 31.74 24.92 12.84
C VAL A 1077 31.56 23.41 13.12
N CYS A 1078 31.51 22.98 14.39
CA CYS A 1078 31.38 21.56 14.70
C CYS A 1078 29.95 21.05 14.41
N SER A 1079 29.83 20.11 13.47
CA SER A 1079 28.56 19.48 13.08
C SER A 1079 27.92 18.72 14.25
N ILE A 1080 26.59 18.63 14.29
CA ILE A 1080 25.84 17.99 15.37
C ILE A 1080 26.26 16.51 15.55
N SER A 1081 26.43 15.78 14.45
CA SER A 1081 26.90 14.38 14.43
C SER A 1081 28.30 14.24 15.04
N SER A 1082 29.26 15.08 14.62
CA SER A 1082 30.61 15.09 15.21
C SER A 1082 30.56 15.37 16.71
N LYS A 1083 29.71 16.32 17.09
CA LYS A 1083 29.43 16.72 18.47
C LYS A 1083 28.94 15.55 19.32
N GLU A 1084 28.06 14.69 18.81
CA GLU A 1084 27.60 13.47 19.49
C GLU A 1084 28.71 12.42 19.58
N LYS A 1085 29.43 12.16 18.48
CA LYS A 1085 30.56 11.22 18.43
C LYS A 1085 31.69 11.63 19.40
N ILE A 1086 31.95 12.93 19.56
CA ILE A 1086 32.93 13.44 20.54
C ILE A 1086 32.49 13.12 21.97
N VAL A 1087 31.20 13.24 22.30
CA VAL A 1087 30.70 12.84 23.62
C VAL A 1087 30.86 11.33 23.81
N ARG A 1088 30.62 10.52 22.77
CA ARG A 1088 30.89 9.07 22.80
C ARG A 1088 32.38 8.76 23.03
N LEU A 1089 33.29 9.50 22.38
CA LEU A 1089 34.73 9.38 22.60
C LEU A 1089 35.11 9.66 24.07
N LEU A 1090 34.47 10.64 24.71
CA LEU A 1090 34.69 10.93 26.14
C LEU A 1090 34.17 9.80 27.04
N PHE A 1091 32.99 9.24 26.74
CA PHE A 1091 32.47 8.06 27.44
C PHE A 1091 33.39 6.84 27.26
N ARG A 1092 33.95 6.66 26.07
CA ARG A 1092 34.93 5.62 25.78
C ARG A 1092 36.21 5.82 26.58
N GLY A 1093 36.74 7.04 26.63
CA GLY A 1093 37.88 7.38 27.47
C GLY A 1093 37.63 7.11 28.96
N ALA A 1094 36.41 7.35 29.44
CA ALA A 1094 36.03 6.99 30.80
C ALA A 1094 36.03 5.46 31.03
N ALA A 1095 35.55 4.68 30.05
CA ALA A 1095 35.52 3.21 30.13
C ALA A 1095 36.91 2.55 30.16
N VAL A 1096 37.92 3.19 29.56
CA VAL A 1096 39.30 2.68 29.49
C VAL A 1096 40.18 3.21 30.66
N GLY A 1097 39.56 3.75 31.71
CA GLY A 1097 40.27 4.25 32.90
C GLY A 1097 40.89 5.65 32.75
N GLY A 1098 40.50 6.41 31.73
CA GLY A 1098 41.00 7.75 31.44
C GLY A 1098 40.40 8.88 32.27
N SER A 1099 39.42 8.61 33.13
CA SER A 1099 38.60 9.61 33.81
C SER A 1099 39.39 10.61 34.66
N THR A 1100 40.41 10.15 35.38
CA THR A 1100 41.30 11.01 36.18
C THR A 1100 42.02 12.04 35.31
N THR A 1101 42.58 11.60 34.18
CA THR A 1101 43.32 12.46 33.26
C THR A 1101 42.42 13.49 32.58
N LEU A 1102 41.19 13.09 32.23
CA LEU A 1102 40.18 13.98 31.64
C LEU A 1102 39.76 15.08 32.62
N ILE A 1103 39.64 14.76 33.91
CA ILE A 1103 39.29 15.74 34.94
C ILE A 1103 40.46 16.69 35.24
N THR A 1104 41.64 16.16 35.56
CA THR A 1104 42.74 16.99 36.09
C THR A 1104 43.50 17.76 35.01
N ARG A 1105 43.70 17.19 33.82
CA ARG A 1105 44.53 17.82 32.76
C ARG A 1105 43.69 18.47 31.67
N CYS A 1106 42.61 17.81 31.24
CA CYS A 1106 41.75 18.36 30.20
C CYS A 1106 40.63 19.27 30.74
N ALA A 1107 40.54 19.44 32.06
CA ALA A 1107 39.54 20.28 32.74
C ALA A 1107 38.10 20.05 32.23
N VAL A 1108 37.74 18.79 31.96
CA VAL A 1108 36.48 18.43 31.30
C VAL A 1108 35.26 18.89 32.11
N LEU A 1109 35.32 18.90 33.44
CA LEU A 1109 34.24 19.40 34.29
C LEU A 1109 33.95 20.89 34.06
N SER A 1110 35.00 21.72 34.00
CA SER A 1110 34.88 23.15 33.70
C SER A 1110 34.37 23.38 32.27
N TRP A 1111 34.81 22.55 31.33
CA TRP A 1111 34.31 22.58 29.96
C TRP A 1111 32.82 22.22 29.88
N ILE A 1112 32.35 21.21 30.63
CA ILE A 1112 30.93 20.84 30.72
C ILE A 1112 30.11 22.00 31.29
N GLN A 1113 30.58 22.64 32.37
CA GLN A 1113 29.92 23.82 32.95
C GLN A 1113 29.81 24.97 31.94
N MET A 1114 30.89 25.25 31.19
CA MET A 1114 30.89 26.26 30.13
C MET A 1114 29.86 25.95 29.04
N ARG A 1115 29.70 24.67 28.64
CA ARG A 1115 28.69 24.27 27.64
C ARG A 1115 27.26 24.36 28.14
N LEU A 1116 27.04 24.05 29.41
CA LEU A 1116 25.73 24.19 30.02
C LEU A 1116 25.34 25.66 30.17
N ALA A 1117 26.29 26.54 30.49
CA ALA A 1117 26.07 27.99 30.49
C ALA A 1117 25.73 28.54 29.09
N GLN A 1118 26.33 27.97 28.04
CA GLN A 1118 26.04 28.28 26.64
C GLN A 1118 24.73 27.63 26.10
N ARG A 1119 23.92 27.02 26.97
CA ARG A 1119 22.63 26.38 26.63
C ARG A 1119 22.72 25.31 25.53
N ASP A 1120 23.72 24.43 25.60
CA ASP A 1120 23.81 23.29 24.68
C ASP A 1120 22.59 22.34 24.83
N HIS A 1121 21.94 22.00 23.71
CA HIS A 1121 20.80 21.07 23.66
C HIS A 1121 21.11 19.68 24.25
N ARG A 1122 22.40 19.32 24.37
CA ARG A 1122 22.88 18.04 24.90
C ARG A 1122 23.20 18.06 26.38
N ALA A 1123 22.65 19.03 27.11
CA ALA A 1123 22.71 19.12 28.56
C ALA A 1123 22.51 17.78 29.31
N PRO A 1124 21.54 16.89 28.99
CA PRO A 1124 21.37 15.64 29.73
C PRO A 1124 22.54 14.66 29.55
N MET A 1125 23.04 14.48 28.32
CA MET A 1125 24.20 13.62 28.05
C MET A 1125 25.48 14.15 28.69
N LEU A 1126 25.68 15.46 28.67
CA LEU A 1126 26.85 16.09 29.31
C LEU A 1126 26.82 15.94 30.84
N ARG A 1127 25.63 16.01 31.46
CA ARG A 1127 25.47 15.72 32.90
C ARG A 1127 25.74 14.25 33.22
N GLN A 1128 25.22 13.33 32.42
CA GLN A 1128 25.49 11.89 32.58
C GLN A 1128 26.99 11.57 32.42
N LEU A 1129 27.68 12.25 31.50
CA LEU A 1129 29.13 12.14 31.34
C LEU A 1129 29.87 12.64 32.59
N ALA A 1130 29.47 13.78 33.16
CA ALA A 1130 30.08 14.31 34.38
C ALA A 1130 29.95 13.34 35.56
N ALA A 1131 28.76 12.76 35.76
CA ALA A 1131 28.53 11.76 36.80
C ALA A 1131 29.44 10.53 36.61
N ARG A 1132 29.46 9.96 35.40
CA ARG A 1132 30.28 8.77 35.10
C ARG A 1132 31.78 9.00 35.22
N LEU A 1133 32.27 10.19 34.83
CA LEU A 1133 33.68 10.56 34.99
C LEU A 1133 34.09 10.59 36.47
N TYR A 1134 33.19 11.03 37.36
CA TYR A 1134 33.46 11.05 38.80
C TYR A 1134 33.34 9.68 39.46
N GLU A 1135 32.40 8.84 39.01
CA GLU A 1135 32.29 7.46 39.48
C GLU A 1135 33.53 6.63 39.18
N THR A 1136 34.14 6.84 38.00
CA THR A 1136 35.25 6.04 37.48
C THR A 1136 36.63 6.65 37.73
N CYS A 1137 36.72 7.84 38.33
CA CYS A 1137 38.00 8.47 38.65
C CYS A 1137 38.54 8.04 40.02
N ASP A 1138 39.86 8.14 40.17
CA ASP A 1138 40.55 8.13 41.47
C ASP A 1138 40.15 9.38 42.27
N LYS A 1139 39.24 9.16 43.23
CA LYS A 1139 38.59 10.22 44.01
C LYS A 1139 39.59 10.97 44.90
N GLU A 1140 40.56 10.27 45.48
CA GLU A 1140 41.56 10.88 46.36
C GLU A 1140 42.41 11.89 45.58
N ARG A 1141 42.92 11.48 44.43
CA ARG A 1141 43.74 12.34 43.56
C ARG A 1141 42.96 13.53 42.98
N VAL A 1142 41.69 13.35 42.63
CA VAL A 1142 40.84 14.44 42.10
C VAL A 1142 40.43 15.41 43.21
N GLU A 1143 40.19 14.93 44.43
CA GLU A 1143 39.87 15.77 45.58
C GLU A 1143 41.06 16.62 46.02
N GLU A 1144 42.27 16.04 46.04
CA GLU A 1144 43.53 16.78 46.26
C GLU A 1144 43.76 17.85 45.19
N TRP A 1145 43.58 17.51 43.91
CA TRP A 1145 43.79 18.46 42.81
C TRP A 1145 42.76 19.60 42.82
N SER A 1146 41.51 19.32 43.17
CA SER A 1146 40.41 20.29 43.13
C SER A 1146 40.16 21.04 44.44
N ASN A 1147 40.91 20.73 45.51
CA ASN A 1147 40.63 21.20 46.87
C ASN A 1147 39.14 21.01 47.27
N GLY A 1148 38.57 19.85 46.93
CA GLY A 1148 37.16 19.50 47.22
C GLY A 1148 36.10 20.13 46.29
N LYS A 1149 36.46 21.08 45.40
CA LYS A 1149 35.52 21.78 44.52
C LYS A 1149 34.93 20.92 43.39
N ALA A 1150 35.57 19.80 43.04
CA ALA A 1150 35.05 18.89 42.01
C ALA A 1150 33.72 18.25 42.44
N LYS A 1151 33.60 17.87 43.72
CA LYS A 1151 32.39 17.28 44.29
C LYS A 1151 31.24 18.28 44.36
N GLU A 1152 31.53 19.52 44.73
CA GLU A 1152 30.56 20.63 44.71
C GLU A 1152 30.09 20.93 43.28
N SER A 1153 31.01 20.97 42.32
CA SER A 1153 30.71 21.18 40.90
C SER A 1153 29.76 20.13 40.34
N ILE A 1154 29.90 18.87 40.73
CA ILE A 1154 29.01 17.78 40.29
C ILE A 1154 27.66 17.86 41.00
N ALA A 1155 27.62 18.17 42.30
CA ALA A 1155 26.38 18.40 43.03
C ALA A 1155 25.55 19.57 42.44
N VAL A 1156 26.22 20.63 41.97
CA VAL A 1156 25.57 21.73 41.23
C VAL A 1156 25.04 21.26 39.87
N LEU A 1157 25.78 20.39 39.16
CA LEU A 1157 25.36 19.82 37.89
C LEU A 1157 24.18 18.83 38.02
N GLU A 1158 24.07 18.14 39.16
CA GLU A 1158 22.99 17.20 39.50
C GLU A 1158 21.74 17.90 40.07
N SER A 1159 21.88 18.90 40.94
CA SER A 1159 20.75 19.58 41.58
C SER A 1159 19.84 20.36 40.62
N VAL A 1160 20.41 20.94 39.56
CA VAL A 1160 19.64 21.63 38.49
C VAL A 1160 18.75 20.66 37.70
N ALA A 1161 18.92 19.34 37.83
CA ALA A 1161 18.07 18.34 37.19
C ALA A 1161 16.68 18.17 37.86
N THR A 1162 16.45 18.74 39.05
CA THR A 1162 15.17 18.60 39.77
C THR A 1162 14.19 19.76 39.60
N GLN A 1163 14.56 20.82 38.87
CA GLN A 1163 13.72 22.02 38.66
C GLN A 1163 13.35 22.31 37.20
N ALA A 1164 13.55 21.36 36.27
CA ALA A 1164 13.22 21.53 34.84
C ALA A 1164 12.23 20.48 34.33
#